data_AF-A0A0F2NJM0-F1
#
_entry.id   AF-A0A0F2NJM0-F1
#
_cell.length_a   1.000
_cell.length_b   1.000
_cell.length_c   1.000
_cell.angle_alpha   90.00
_cell.angle_beta   90.00
_cell.angle_gamma   90.00
#
_symmetry.space_group_name_H-M   'P 1'
#
loop_
_entity.id
_entity.type
_entity.pdbx_description
1 polymer ?
#
loop_
_entity_poly.entity_id
_entity_poly.type
_entity_poly.pdbx_seq_one_letter_code
_entity_poly.pdbx_strand_id
1 'polypeptide(L)'
;MFSRLGNKLRRLHDTVSRSEWAARHLQKAPAETADHDVHAPGVLIIQIDGLGYDQLLRAMEKNRLPFLRRLIQRDHFVLRKFYSGLPSSTPAVQAELFFGVKSAVPAFKYYDRLMHREKTMFDADDVDTLAAKFEKKYHGLLRGGSSYSNIYAGGAKEALFCIQTMKLDSIFHDIQIRKIVWFFIMYFPKIARMMGLALLEVGLAVYDFVKGVVGGRNPLSEFKFIFSRIGACIVLRELVRLHVKIDIARGLPVIHANFIGYDEHSHRRGPSSAFALWTLKGIEGTVKDIMNKAMRSDKRDYHIFIFADHGQEPTEPFAVRTGRTLREAVQEVFSRGPLKHADYAEVESIIPYFRLHQRSRGLLWSTAKEKPSEPEEEIGNNTIHITAMGPLGHIYLPIRPDAEEMRHYAGSLVRDGGIPLVFYIENERVRCVSQAGDGDLGEKAPEIFGLNHPFLKEVTKDMEIICRHVHAGDFIISGWRAEGRSLTFPIEHGSHGGPGSQETKGFVILPDTVGGIDQPFLRPLDLRVHVRTILEDRFPALVPAVKKYDYAPQIIKVLTYNVHSCLGMDGKLFPARIARIISRHSPDIVALQEVDKNMERSRNQDQANLIAEQLDMQSIFFPLLQDRGGEYGLAILSRYPSNAMGFKILPKLKMKRPSENRGVMWLRLDTHCGPMHFFNTHLSYITSEKMAQMRHIVEGNMLDAIPSSEPVIFCGDLNSGSDSPTYKLLSEKLIDSQKVHPHSPPDPTFISSYPLLRLDYIFHSRHLAPVRVEVINDWECRLASDHLPVSSIFIYDPNIKR
;
A
#
# COMPACT_ATOMS: atom_id res chain seq x y z
N MET A 1 -12.88 33.86 4.77
CA MET A 1 -13.06 34.00 6.25
C MET A 1 -13.19 32.64 6.93
N PHE A 2 -13.97 31.70 6.38
CA PHE A 2 -14.10 30.31 6.88
C PHE A 2 -12.80 29.48 6.82
N SER A 3 -11.97 29.61 5.76
CA SER A 3 -10.68 28.91 5.66
C SER A 3 -9.65 29.36 6.72
N ARG A 4 -9.55 30.67 6.98
CA ARG A 4 -8.68 31.24 8.02
C ARG A 4 -9.12 30.85 9.44
N LEU A 5 -10.43 30.74 9.68
CA LEU A 5 -10.98 30.28 10.96
C LEU A 5 -10.69 28.78 11.16
N GLY A 6 -10.86 27.97 10.12
CA GLY A 6 -10.50 26.55 10.10
C GLY A 6 -9.01 26.30 10.35
N ASN A 7 -8.12 27.09 9.73
CA ASN A 7 -6.67 26.99 9.95
C ASN A 7 -6.24 27.40 11.36
N LYS A 8 -6.90 28.40 11.98
CA LYS A 8 -6.65 28.76 13.39
C LYS A 8 -7.14 27.69 14.38
N LEU A 9 -8.36 27.19 14.19
CA LEU A 9 -8.90 26.07 14.98
C LEU A 9 -8.04 24.82 14.84
N ARG A 10 -7.49 24.59 13.66
CA ARG A 10 -6.58 23.48 13.39
C ARG A 10 -5.20 23.65 13.99
N ARG A 11 -4.57 24.83 13.93
CA ARG A 11 -3.31 25.07 14.66
C ARG A 11 -3.50 24.83 16.16
N LEU A 12 -4.67 25.15 16.71
CA LEU A 12 -5.06 24.81 18.08
C LEU A 12 -5.25 23.30 18.30
N HIS A 13 -5.89 22.60 17.34
CA HIS A 13 -6.07 21.14 17.39
C HIS A 13 -4.76 20.37 17.21
N ASP A 14 -3.84 20.85 16.38
CA ASP A 14 -2.55 20.23 16.07
C ASP A 14 -1.54 20.46 17.22
N THR A 15 -1.57 21.63 17.88
CA THR A 15 -0.87 21.79 19.18
C THR A 15 -1.41 20.88 20.29
N VAL A 16 -2.61 20.32 20.12
CA VAL A 16 -3.29 19.38 21.04
C VAL A 16 -3.35 17.95 20.44
N SER A 17 -2.75 17.72 19.27
CA SER A 17 -2.72 16.42 18.59
C SER A 17 -1.98 15.41 19.48
N ARG A 18 -2.72 14.44 20.03
CA ARG A 18 -2.19 13.46 21.01
C ARG A 18 -0.95 12.71 20.50
N SER A 19 -0.85 12.50 19.19
CA SER A 19 0.33 11.89 18.55
C SER A 19 1.55 12.83 18.53
N GLU A 20 1.34 14.14 18.35
CA GLU A 20 2.42 15.13 18.40
C GLU A 20 2.85 15.42 19.83
N TRP A 21 1.90 15.47 20.77
CA TRP A 21 2.23 15.48 22.19
C TRP A 21 3.04 14.25 22.57
N ALA A 22 2.61 13.05 22.15
CA ALA A 22 3.31 11.80 22.42
C ALA A 22 4.72 11.79 21.82
N ALA A 23 4.87 12.23 20.56
CA ALA A 23 6.18 12.39 19.93
C ALA A 23 7.09 13.36 20.72
N ARG A 24 6.53 14.47 21.24
CA ARG A 24 7.28 15.48 22.02
C ARG A 24 7.63 15.02 23.43
N HIS A 25 6.78 14.25 24.11
CA HIS A 25 6.89 13.98 25.55
C HIS A 25 7.31 12.55 25.91
N LEU A 26 7.27 11.60 24.97
CA LEU A 26 7.76 10.22 25.19
C LEU A 26 9.28 10.07 25.04
N GLN A 27 10.06 11.16 24.90
CA GLN A 27 11.53 11.17 24.77
C GLN A 27 12.05 10.28 23.61
N LYS A 28 11.69 10.60 22.38
CA LYS A 28 12.43 10.13 21.20
C LYS A 28 12.80 11.33 20.35
N ALA A 29 14.09 11.49 20.06
CA ALA A 29 14.57 12.60 19.24
C ALA A 29 13.78 12.69 17.91
N PRO A 30 13.61 13.90 17.35
CA PRO A 30 13.24 14.05 15.95
C PRO A 30 14.18 13.17 15.10
N ALA A 31 13.72 12.66 13.96
CA ALA A 31 14.62 11.93 13.06
C ALA A 31 15.88 12.78 12.81
N GLU A 32 17.08 12.22 12.88
CA GLU A 32 18.34 12.95 12.62
C GLU A 32 18.36 13.56 11.20
N THR A 33 17.52 13.04 10.30
CA THR A 33 17.28 13.54 8.93
C THR A 33 16.07 14.49 8.83
N ALA A 34 15.52 14.97 9.95
CA ALA A 34 14.46 15.98 9.96
C ALA A 34 15.03 17.36 9.64
N ASP A 35 15.66 17.49 8.48
CA ASP A 35 15.49 18.72 7.73
C ASP A 35 13.96 18.85 7.55
N HIS A 36 13.37 19.96 7.99
CA HIS A 36 11.93 20.20 7.95
C HIS A 36 11.45 20.44 6.51
N ASP A 37 11.78 19.53 5.60
CA ASP A 37 11.34 19.54 4.23
C ASP A 37 10.07 18.70 4.09
N VAL A 38 8.94 19.40 4.11
CA VAL A 38 7.60 18.84 3.93
C VAL A 38 7.43 18.16 2.56
N HIS A 39 8.30 18.50 1.59
CA HIS A 39 8.33 17.91 0.26
C HIS A 39 9.23 16.69 0.17
N ALA A 40 10.04 16.41 1.19
CA ALA A 40 10.84 15.21 1.21
C ALA A 40 9.94 13.97 1.18
N PRO A 41 10.29 12.96 0.36
CA PRO A 41 9.51 11.74 0.29
C PRO A 41 9.57 10.99 1.62
N GLY A 42 8.42 10.43 1.99
CA GLY A 42 8.31 9.38 2.99
C GLY A 42 7.71 8.14 2.34
N VAL A 43 7.98 6.96 2.88
CA VAL A 43 7.35 5.72 2.43
C VAL A 43 6.70 5.00 3.60
N LEU A 44 5.43 4.68 3.44
CA LEU A 44 4.65 3.89 4.40
C LEU A 44 4.26 2.58 3.74
N ILE A 45 4.77 1.48 4.26
CA ILE A 45 4.50 0.13 3.77
C ILE A 45 3.65 -0.60 4.82
N ILE A 46 2.45 -1.01 4.41
CA ILE A 46 1.48 -1.70 5.25
C ILE A 46 1.34 -3.13 4.72
N GLN A 47 1.69 -4.11 5.56
CA GLN A 47 1.50 -5.53 5.26
C GLN A 47 0.23 -6.05 5.95
N ILE A 48 -0.64 -6.73 5.20
CA ILE A 48 -1.76 -7.51 5.72
C ILE A 48 -1.41 -8.98 5.57
N ASP A 49 -0.96 -9.58 6.66
CA ASP A 49 -0.40 -10.93 6.69
C ASP A 49 -1.42 -11.99 6.25
N GLY A 50 -1.00 -12.89 5.36
CA GLY A 50 -1.78 -14.05 4.89
C GLY A 50 -2.99 -13.78 3.99
N LEU A 51 -3.30 -12.52 3.64
CA LEU A 51 -4.49 -12.18 2.83
C LEU A 51 -4.23 -12.33 1.32
N GLY A 52 -4.65 -13.47 0.74
CA GLY A 52 -4.50 -13.72 -0.69
C GLY A 52 -5.36 -12.82 -1.60
N TYR A 53 -4.91 -12.64 -2.85
CA TYR A 53 -5.53 -11.76 -3.85
C TYR A 53 -7.02 -12.06 -4.11
N ASP A 54 -7.37 -13.34 -4.33
CA ASP A 54 -8.76 -13.72 -4.61
C ASP A 54 -9.65 -13.52 -3.37
N GLN A 55 -9.07 -13.71 -2.19
CA GLN A 55 -9.78 -13.55 -0.93
C GLN A 55 -10.05 -12.08 -0.61
N LEU A 56 -9.13 -11.18 -0.98
CA LEU A 56 -9.33 -9.74 -0.99
C LEU A 56 -10.49 -9.34 -1.92
N LEU A 57 -10.48 -9.82 -3.17
CA LEU A 57 -11.56 -9.51 -4.13
C LEU A 57 -12.92 -9.96 -3.63
N ARG A 58 -13.03 -11.21 -3.14
CA ARG A 58 -14.27 -11.74 -2.53
C ARG A 58 -14.72 -10.91 -1.32
N ALA A 59 -13.78 -10.42 -0.50
CA ALA A 59 -14.11 -9.57 0.63
C ALA A 59 -14.64 -8.20 0.18
N MET A 60 -14.11 -7.62 -0.89
CA MET A 60 -14.60 -6.37 -1.48
C MET A 60 -15.96 -6.51 -2.16
N GLU A 61 -16.20 -7.61 -2.87
CA GLU A 61 -17.49 -7.96 -3.47
C GLU A 61 -18.59 -8.05 -2.40
N LYS A 62 -18.28 -8.72 -1.27
CA LYS A 62 -19.17 -8.84 -0.11
C LYS A 62 -19.24 -7.59 0.77
N ASN A 63 -18.71 -6.45 0.29
CA ASN A 63 -18.68 -5.16 0.98
C ASN A 63 -18.11 -5.23 2.41
N ARG A 64 -17.10 -6.10 2.63
CA ARG A 64 -16.39 -6.23 3.91
C ARG A 64 -15.22 -5.26 4.05
N LEU A 65 -14.74 -4.73 2.92
CA LEU A 65 -13.64 -3.78 2.80
C LEU A 65 -14.04 -2.53 1.99
N PRO A 66 -15.04 -1.74 2.43
CA PRO A 66 -15.56 -0.58 1.71
C PRO A 66 -14.54 0.56 1.51
N PHE A 67 -13.58 0.73 2.43
CA PHE A 67 -12.56 1.76 2.30
C PHE A 67 -11.51 1.36 1.27
N LEU A 68 -10.96 0.13 1.33
CA LEU A 68 -9.99 -0.32 0.33
C LEU A 68 -10.60 -0.41 -1.07
N ARG A 69 -11.87 -0.83 -1.17
CA ARG A 69 -12.61 -0.80 -2.45
C ARG A 69 -12.71 0.61 -3.01
N ARG A 70 -13.06 1.60 -2.18
CA ARG A 70 -13.14 3.01 -2.60
C ARG A 70 -11.77 3.54 -3.02
N LEU A 71 -10.73 3.18 -2.28
CA LEU A 71 -9.36 3.59 -2.53
C LEU A 71 -8.92 3.21 -3.96
N ILE A 72 -9.18 1.96 -4.35
CA ILE A 72 -8.87 1.46 -5.69
C ILE A 72 -9.77 2.09 -6.76
N GLN A 73 -11.03 2.37 -6.44
CA GLN A 73 -12.02 2.84 -7.43
C GLN A 73 -12.00 4.35 -7.68
N ARG A 74 -11.58 5.17 -6.71
CA ARG A 74 -11.75 6.64 -6.75
C ARG A 74 -10.52 7.45 -6.41
N ASP A 75 -9.50 6.85 -5.80
CA ASP A 75 -8.44 7.60 -5.11
C ASP A 75 -7.03 7.37 -5.70
N HIS A 76 -6.95 6.98 -6.98
CA HIS A 76 -5.69 6.82 -7.75
C HIS A 76 -4.74 5.73 -7.21
N PHE A 77 -5.31 4.61 -6.75
CA PHE A 77 -4.55 3.42 -6.38
C PHE A 77 -4.89 2.25 -7.31
N VAL A 78 -3.88 1.47 -7.67
CA VAL A 78 -4.06 0.28 -8.50
C VAL A 78 -3.81 -0.99 -7.70
N LEU A 79 -4.69 -1.98 -7.89
CA LEU A 79 -4.52 -3.32 -7.35
C LEU A 79 -3.76 -4.19 -8.37
N ARG A 80 -2.70 -4.86 -7.91
CA ARG A 80 -1.88 -5.78 -8.72
C ARG A 80 -1.68 -7.10 -7.98
N LYS A 81 -1.47 -8.17 -8.77
CA LYS A 81 -1.06 -9.47 -8.26
C LYS A 81 0.37 -9.35 -7.73
N PHE A 82 0.62 -9.97 -6.58
CA PHE A 82 1.94 -9.97 -5.95
C PHE A 82 2.37 -11.43 -5.76
N TYR A 83 3.42 -11.84 -6.47
CA TYR A 83 3.99 -13.17 -6.33
C TYR A 83 4.92 -13.20 -5.11
N SER A 84 4.58 -14.01 -4.11
CA SER A 84 5.30 -14.09 -2.84
C SER A 84 6.74 -14.59 -2.95
N GLY A 85 7.07 -15.33 -4.01
CA GLY A 85 8.27 -16.18 -4.03
C GLY A 85 8.08 -17.44 -3.19
N LEU A 86 9.08 -18.32 -3.22
CA LEU A 86 9.12 -19.50 -2.35
C LEU A 86 10.29 -19.45 -1.35
N PRO A 87 10.09 -19.98 -0.11
CA PRO A 87 8.82 -20.47 0.42
C PRO A 87 7.83 -19.32 0.59
N SER A 88 6.53 -19.54 0.34
CA SER A 88 5.48 -18.51 0.40
C SER A 88 5.15 -18.13 1.86
N SER A 89 6.12 -17.50 2.51
CA SER A 89 6.16 -17.27 3.95
C SER A 89 6.72 -15.89 4.26
N THR A 90 6.24 -15.27 5.34
CA THR A 90 6.69 -13.98 5.82
C THR A 90 8.22 -13.82 5.89
N PRO A 91 9.01 -14.77 6.47
CA PRO A 91 10.47 -14.61 6.49
C PRO A 91 11.10 -14.55 5.10
N ALA A 92 10.68 -15.38 4.14
CA ALA A 92 11.25 -15.34 2.80
C ALA A 92 10.89 -14.03 2.07
N VAL A 93 9.63 -13.61 2.16
CA VAL A 93 9.16 -12.36 1.55
C VAL A 93 9.86 -11.15 2.15
N GLN A 94 9.99 -11.09 3.48
CA GLN A 94 10.67 -9.98 4.16
C GLN A 94 12.18 -9.98 3.88
N ALA A 95 12.82 -11.14 3.75
CA ALA A 95 14.23 -11.18 3.36
C ALA A 95 14.44 -10.62 1.95
N GLU A 96 13.55 -10.93 1.02
CA GLU A 96 13.59 -10.42 -0.34
C GLU A 96 13.27 -8.91 -0.39
N LEU A 97 12.25 -8.45 0.33
CA LEU A 97 11.87 -7.03 0.40
C LEU A 97 12.94 -6.19 1.12
N PHE A 98 13.36 -6.60 2.32
CA PHE A 98 14.22 -5.79 3.18
C PHE A 98 15.69 -5.88 2.84
N PHE A 99 16.15 -6.99 2.26
CA PHE A 99 17.57 -7.21 1.95
C PHE A 99 17.84 -7.54 0.48
N GLY A 100 16.82 -7.88 -0.32
CA GLY A 100 17.00 -8.27 -1.72
C GLY A 100 17.40 -9.74 -1.91
N VAL A 101 17.23 -10.59 -0.89
CA VAL A 101 17.66 -11.98 -0.91
C VAL A 101 16.47 -12.90 -1.17
N LYS A 102 16.43 -13.52 -2.34
CA LYS A 102 15.40 -14.50 -2.72
C LYS A 102 15.61 -15.83 -2.00
N SER A 103 14.52 -16.51 -1.65
CA SER A 103 14.55 -17.85 -1.04
C SER A 103 15.58 -17.98 0.08
N ALA A 104 15.66 -16.94 0.93
CA ALA A 104 16.72 -16.77 1.91
C ALA A 104 16.69 -17.83 3.03
N VAL A 105 15.55 -18.50 3.18
CA VAL A 105 15.34 -19.66 4.03
C VAL A 105 14.62 -20.74 3.21
N PRO A 106 14.87 -22.04 3.44
CA PRO A 106 14.24 -23.10 2.67
C PRO A 106 12.78 -23.35 3.09
N ALA A 107 12.48 -23.10 4.36
CA ALA A 107 11.15 -23.18 4.97
C ALA A 107 11.10 -22.34 6.25
N PHE A 108 9.91 -22.20 6.85
CA PHE A 108 9.74 -21.52 8.13
C PHE A 108 10.47 -22.24 9.28
N LYS A 109 10.55 -23.57 9.22
CA LYS A 109 11.32 -24.42 10.14
C LYS A 109 12.19 -25.36 9.32
N TYR A 110 13.47 -25.47 9.67
CA TYR A 110 14.44 -26.32 8.97
C TYR A 110 15.56 -26.79 9.91
N TYR A 111 16.32 -27.82 9.50
CA TYR A 111 17.45 -28.34 10.26
C TYR A 111 18.76 -27.75 9.71
N ASP A 112 19.54 -27.09 10.57
CA ASP A 112 20.84 -26.55 10.19
C ASP A 112 21.92 -27.62 10.38
N ARG A 113 22.30 -28.29 9.28
CA ARG A 113 23.38 -29.29 9.28
C ARG A 113 24.73 -28.77 9.76
N LEU A 114 25.00 -27.47 9.66
CA LEU A 114 26.28 -26.89 10.08
C LEU A 114 26.35 -26.71 11.59
N MET A 115 25.20 -26.45 12.22
CA MET A 115 25.09 -26.25 13.67
C MET A 115 24.49 -27.46 14.40
N HIS A 116 24.15 -28.52 13.66
CA HIS A 116 23.51 -29.74 14.14
C HIS A 116 22.25 -29.50 15.00
N ARG A 117 21.48 -28.44 14.69
CA ARG A 117 20.28 -28.09 15.45
C ARG A 117 19.15 -27.58 14.56
N GLU A 118 17.93 -27.67 15.08
CA GLU A 118 16.76 -27.09 14.44
C GLU A 118 16.80 -25.56 14.50
N LYS A 119 16.31 -24.93 13.44
CA LYS A 119 16.07 -23.49 13.37
C LYS A 119 14.62 -23.21 13.04
N THR A 120 14.07 -22.19 13.68
CA THR A 120 12.69 -21.74 13.44
C THR A 120 12.65 -20.23 13.35
N MET A 121 11.81 -19.72 12.45
CA MET A 121 11.62 -18.28 12.28
C MET A 121 10.74 -17.65 13.37
N PHE A 122 10.49 -18.37 14.47
CA PHE A 122 9.96 -17.84 15.74
C PHE A 122 11.03 -17.57 16.80
N ASP A 123 12.23 -18.11 16.64
CA ASP A 123 13.30 -17.97 17.63
C ASP A 123 14.07 -16.67 17.38
N ALA A 124 14.18 -15.84 18.42
CA ALA A 124 14.79 -14.51 18.29
C ALA A 124 16.29 -14.59 17.95
N ASP A 125 17.02 -15.56 18.52
CA ASP A 125 18.46 -15.69 18.33
C ASP A 125 18.78 -16.24 16.92
N ASP A 126 17.97 -17.17 16.42
CA ASP A 126 18.06 -17.67 15.03
C ASP A 126 17.82 -16.55 14.01
N VAL A 127 16.75 -15.78 14.23
CA VAL A 127 16.38 -14.67 13.35
C VAL A 127 17.44 -13.57 13.39
N ASP A 128 17.96 -13.21 14.57
CA ASP A 128 19.00 -12.19 14.71
C ASP A 128 20.31 -12.61 14.06
N THR A 129 20.72 -13.87 14.24
CA THR A 129 21.91 -14.41 13.58
C THR A 129 21.79 -14.35 12.06
N LEU A 130 20.61 -14.68 11.52
CA LEU A 130 20.35 -14.64 10.08
C LEU A 130 20.30 -13.19 9.55
N ALA A 131 19.59 -12.30 10.26
CA ALA A 131 19.49 -10.89 9.91
C ALA A 131 20.87 -10.21 9.90
N ALA A 132 21.72 -10.49 10.90
CA ALA A 132 23.08 -9.96 10.98
C ALA A 132 23.95 -10.38 9.78
N LYS A 133 23.74 -11.59 9.22
CA LYS A 133 24.40 -12.01 7.98
C LYS A 133 23.93 -11.17 6.79
N PHE A 134 22.64 -10.87 6.70
CA PHE A 134 22.11 -10.02 5.63
C PHE A 134 22.59 -8.58 5.75
N GLU A 135 22.53 -7.99 6.93
CA GLU A 135 22.93 -6.59 7.17
C GLU A 135 24.43 -6.33 6.92
N LYS A 136 25.29 -7.35 7.06
CA LYS A 136 26.71 -7.26 6.68
C LYS A 136 26.93 -7.18 5.17
N LYS A 137 26.06 -7.81 4.37
CA LYS A 137 26.24 -7.95 2.91
C LYS A 137 25.34 -7.02 2.10
N TYR A 138 24.18 -6.67 2.63
CA TYR A 138 23.14 -5.93 1.92
C TYR A 138 22.65 -4.75 2.76
N HIS A 139 22.25 -3.69 2.06
CA HIS A 139 21.69 -2.51 2.71
C HIS A 139 20.23 -2.76 3.11
N GLY A 140 19.89 -2.67 4.40
CA GLY A 140 18.51 -2.80 4.88
C GLY A 140 17.60 -1.72 4.31
N LEU A 141 16.38 -2.09 3.87
CA LEU A 141 15.41 -1.16 3.28
C LEU A 141 14.91 -0.12 4.30
N LEU A 142 14.80 -0.51 5.57
CA LEU A 142 14.17 0.29 6.62
C LEU A 142 15.16 1.14 7.41
N ARG A 143 16.39 1.28 6.90
CA ARG A 143 17.44 2.06 7.56
C ARG A 143 17.00 3.51 7.76
N GLY A 144 17.18 4.02 8.97
CA GLY A 144 16.70 5.36 9.35
C GLY A 144 15.20 5.47 9.59
N GLY A 145 14.46 4.36 9.48
CA GLY A 145 13.02 4.26 9.69
C GLY A 145 12.63 3.33 10.82
N SER A 146 11.39 2.81 10.73
CA SER A 146 10.83 1.88 11.72
C SER A 146 10.24 0.61 11.11
N SER A 147 10.26 -0.46 11.93
CA SER A 147 9.77 -1.80 11.62
C SER A 147 8.87 -2.28 12.76
N TYR A 148 7.62 -2.63 12.43
CA TYR A 148 6.63 -3.07 13.42
C TYR A 148 6.04 -4.44 13.10
N SER A 149 6.06 -5.34 14.10
CA SER A 149 5.45 -6.68 14.03
C SER A 149 5.99 -7.58 12.91
N ASN A 150 7.28 -7.46 12.60
CA ASN A 150 7.94 -8.19 11.50
C ASN A 150 8.81 -9.34 12.03
N ILE A 151 9.28 -10.21 11.13
CA ILE A 151 10.32 -11.18 11.49
C ILE A 151 11.64 -10.42 11.65
N TYR A 152 12.02 -9.64 10.64
CA TYR A 152 13.27 -8.87 10.62
C TYR A 152 13.05 -7.38 10.92
N ALA A 153 14.05 -6.75 11.53
CA ALA A 153 14.11 -5.30 11.70
C ALA A 153 14.36 -4.56 10.38
N GLY A 154 15.01 -5.20 9.40
CA GLY A 154 15.28 -4.61 8.08
C GLY A 154 16.25 -3.42 8.12
N GLY A 155 17.14 -3.36 9.13
CA GLY A 155 18.02 -2.23 9.40
C GLY A 155 17.36 -1.03 10.09
N ALA A 156 16.10 -1.14 10.54
CA ALA A 156 15.39 -0.06 11.22
C ALA A 156 16.03 0.30 12.57
N LYS A 157 16.10 1.60 12.88
CA LYS A 157 16.54 2.10 14.20
C LYS A 157 15.50 1.75 15.27
N GLU A 158 14.23 1.70 14.88
CA GLU A 158 13.12 1.35 15.76
C GLU A 158 12.41 0.10 15.25
N ALA A 159 12.73 -1.04 15.84
CA ALA A 159 12.08 -2.31 15.55
C ALA A 159 11.35 -2.82 16.80
N LEU A 160 10.04 -2.55 16.88
CA LEU A 160 9.20 -3.00 18.00
C LEU A 160 8.34 -4.19 17.58
N PHE A 161 8.17 -5.14 18.51
CA PHE A 161 7.42 -6.38 18.30
C PHE A 161 7.96 -7.23 17.13
N CYS A 162 9.22 -7.01 16.73
CA CYS A 162 9.85 -7.83 15.71
C CYS A 162 10.50 -9.04 16.37
N ILE A 163 10.44 -10.21 15.74
CA ILE A 163 11.01 -11.44 16.30
C ILE A 163 12.52 -11.25 16.55
N GLN A 164 13.24 -10.64 15.59
CA GLN A 164 14.66 -10.28 15.73
C GLN A 164 14.99 -9.50 17.02
N THR A 165 14.14 -8.56 17.44
CA THR A 165 14.45 -7.62 18.53
C THR A 165 13.75 -7.95 19.85
N MET A 166 12.94 -9.02 19.89
CA MET A 166 12.24 -9.45 21.10
C MET A 166 13.19 -10.11 22.10
N LYS A 167 13.90 -9.31 22.90
CA LYS A 167 14.52 -9.73 24.17
C LYS A 167 13.61 -9.30 25.32
N LEU A 168 13.01 -10.25 26.03
CA LEU A 168 12.01 -10.06 27.08
C LEU A 168 12.44 -9.05 28.17
N ASP A 169 13.75 -8.92 28.42
CA ASP A 169 14.31 -8.04 29.44
C ASP A 169 14.28 -6.54 29.08
N SER A 170 14.02 -6.19 27.81
CA SER A 170 14.06 -4.80 27.32
C SER A 170 12.71 -4.07 27.31
N ILE A 171 11.60 -4.80 27.38
CA ILE A 171 10.25 -4.22 27.19
C ILE A 171 9.83 -3.33 28.36
N PHE A 172 10.32 -3.60 29.57
CA PHE A 172 9.90 -2.93 30.80
C PHE A 172 10.97 -2.01 31.42
N HIS A 173 12.17 -1.93 30.83
CA HIS A 173 13.31 -1.36 31.55
C HIS A 173 13.42 0.17 31.53
N ASP A 174 12.45 0.89 30.94
CA ASP A 174 12.53 2.36 30.80
C ASP A 174 11.18 3.10 30.97
N ILE A 175 10.16 2.43 31.51
CA ILE A 175 8.82 3.00 31.56
C ILE A 175 8.61 3.81 32.85
N GLN A 176 8.80 5.14 32.77
CA GLN A 176 8.44 6.05 33.84
C GLN A 176 6.92 6.04 34.09
N ILE A 177 6.50 5.68 35.31
CA ILE A 177 5.09 5.59 35.75
C ILE A 177 4.29 6.86 35.41
N ARG A 178 4.91 8.05 35.53
CA ARG A 178 4.28 9.33 35.19
C ARG A 178 3.89 9.45 33.70
N LYS A 179 4.69 8.88 32.78
CA LYS A 179 4.38 8.86 31.34
C LYS A 179 3.23 7.89 31.04
N ILE A 180 3.15 6.77 31.75
CA ILE A 180 2.03 5.83 31.66
C ILE A 180 0.72 6.52 32.08
N VAL A 181 0.70 7.20 33.22
CA VAL A 181 -0.50 7.87 33.73
C VAL A 181 -1.00 8.93 32.73
N TRP A 182 -0.12 9.78 32.20
CA TRP A 182 -0.50 10.77 31.18
C TRP A 182 -0.98 10.12 29.88
N PHE A 183 -0.34 9.03 29.45
CA PHE A 183 -0.81 8.24 28.33
C PHE A 183 -2.22 7.71 28.56
N PHE A 184 -2.50 7.07 29.70
CA PHE A 184 -3.83 6.57 30.03
C PHE A 184 -4.88 7.70 30.06
N ILE A 185 -4.57 8.86 30.65
CA ILE A 185 -5.48 10.01 30.70
C ILE A 185 -5.80 10.54 29.29
N MET A 186 -4.78 10.80 28.46
CA MET A 186 -5.03 11.35 27.12
C MET A 186 -5.66 10.33 26.17
N TYR A 187 -5.33 9.05 26.32
CA TYR A 187 -5.87 8.01 25.46
C TYR A 187 -7.14 7.37 26.04
N PHE A 188 -7.64 7.82 27.20
CA PHE A 188 -8.77 7.20 27.92
C PHE A 188 -9.99 6.89 27.04
N PRO A 189 -10.52 7.82 26.19
CA PRO A 189 -11.67 7.48 25.34
C PRO A 189 -11.37 6.39 24.31
N LYS A 190 -10.11 6.32 23.82
CA LYS A 190 -9.67 5.26 22.90
C LYS A 190 -9.43 3.95 23.63
N ILE A 191 -8.85 4.00 24.83
CA ILE A 191 -8.66 2.84 25.69
C ILE A 191 -10.02 2.27 26.10
N ALA A 192 -10.98 3.10 26.50
CA ALA A 192 -12.35 2.68 26.81
C ALA A 192 -13.04 2.05 25.59
N ARG A 193 -12.89 2.64 24.39
CA ARG A 193 -13.38 2.02 23.14
C ARG A 193 -12.69 0.69 22.85
N MET A 194 -11.38 0.61 23.07
CA MET A 194 -10.58 -0.60 22.87
C MET A 194 -11.03 -1.70 23.85
N MET A 195 -11.26 -1.35 25.12
CA MET A 195 -11.82 -2.23 26.13
C MET A 195 -13.23 -2.69 25.74
N GLY A 196 -14.09 -1.79 25.24
CA GLY A 196 -15.42 -2.16 24.75
C GLY A 196 -15.37 -3.13 23.57
N LEU A 197 -14.50 -2.89 22.59
CA LEU A 197 -14.28 -3.80 21.47
C LEU A 197 -13.66 -5.12 21.92
N ALA A 198 -12.74 -5.09 22.88
CA ALA A 198 -12.14 -6.28 23.47
C ALA A 198 -13.19 -7.10 24.25
N LEU A 199 -14.09 -6.46 25.00
CA LEU A 199 -15.19 -7.13 25.70
C LEU A 199 -16.19 -7.77 24.72
N LEU A 200 -16.52 -7.07 23.62
CA LEU A 200 -17.34 -7.65 22.55
C LEU A 200 -16.65 -8.86 21.94
N GLU A 201 -15.34 -8.76 21.67
CA GLU A 201 -14.55 -9.86 21.11
C GLU A 201 -14.39 -11.03 22.07
N VAL A 202 -14.24 -10.77 23.37
CA VAL A 202 -14.30 -11.79 24.42
C VAL A 202 -15.65 -12.47 24.41
N GLY A 203 -16.75 -11.72 24.35
CA GLY A 203 -18.10 -12.28 24.28
C GLY A 203 -18.30 -13.19 23.07
N LEU A 204 -17.85 -12.75 21.89
CA LEU A 204 -17.85 -13.58 20.68
C LEU A 204 -16.96 -14.82 20.85
N ALA A 205 -15.74 -14.66 21.36
CA ALA A 205 -14.80 -15.76 21.57
C ALA A 205 -15.31 -16.79 22.58
N VAL A 206 -16.01 -16.38 23.62
CA VAL A 206 -16.65 -17.27 24.60
C VAL A 206 -17.84 -18.00 23.99
N TYR A 207 -18.70 -17.32 23.23
CA TYR A 207 -19.78 -17.98 22.48
C TYR A 207 -19.23 -19.05 21.53
N ASP A 208 -18.13 -18.74 20.83
CA ASP A 208 -17.49 -19.65 19.90
C ASP A 208 -16.76 -20.80 20.60
N PHE A 209 -16.19 -20.56 21.77
CA PHE A 209 -15.62 -21.60 22.63
C PHE A 209 -16.70 -22.61 22.97
N VAL A 210 -17.87 -22.15 23.44
CA VAL A 210 -19.01 -23.03 23.76
C VAL A 210 -19.46 -23.81 22.53
N LYS A 211 -19.63 -23.15 21.38
CA LYS A 211 -20.02 -23.81 20.13
C LYS A 211 -18.98 -24.82 19.65
N GLY A 212 -17.68 -24.50 19.79
CA GLY A 212 -16.56 -25.36 19.41
C GLY A 212 -16.47 -26.62 20.28
N VAL A 213 -16.64 -26.47 21.60
CA VAL A 213 -16.66 -27.58 22.55
C VAL A 213 -17.88 -28.48 22.31
N VAL A 214 -19.07 -27.90 22.07
CA VAL A 214 -20.29 -28.66 21.69
C VAL A 214 -20.10 -29.40 20.36
N GLY A 215 -19.31 -28.85 19.44
CA GLY A 215 -18.94 -29.49 18.17
C GLY A 215 -17.79 -30.51 18.27
N GLY A 216 -17.38 -30.94 19.48
CA GLY A 216 -16.37 -31.97 19.69
C GLY A 216 -14.92 -31.49 19.60
N ARG A 217 -14.64 -30.19 19.67
CA ARG A 217 -13.27 -29.64 19.61
C ARG A 217 -12.62 -29.58 21.00
N ASN A 218 -11.29 -29.64 21.04
CA ASN A 218 -10.52 -29.64 22.29
C ASN A 218 -10.70 -28.32 23.10
N PRO A 219 -11.23 -28.36 24.33
CA PRO A 219 -11.50 -27.17 25.16
C PRO A 219 -10.24 -26.35 25.48
N LEU A 220 -9.11 -26.99 25.80
CA LEU A 220 -7.88 -26.28 26.16
C LEU A 220 -7.33 -25.45 25.00
N SER A 221 -7.47 -25.97 23.77
CA SER A 221 -7.07 -25.25 22.56
C SER A 221 -7.97 -24.04 22.28
N GLU A 222 -9.29 -24.17 22.54
CA GLU A 222 -10.25 -23.08 22.34
C GLU A 222 -10.06 -21.98 23.40
N PHE A 223 -9.73 -22.32 24.66
CA PHE A 223 -9.46 -21.31 25.69
C PHE A 223 -8.18 -20.51 25.42
N LYS A 224 -7.06 -21.18 25.09
CA LYS A 224 -5.78 -20.52 24.79
C LYS A 224 -5.90 -19.53 23.62
N PHE A 225 -6.75 -19.84 22.65
CA PHE A 225 -7.00 -18.99 21.50
C PHE A 225 -7.75 -17.69 21.82
N ILE A 226 -8.55 -17.64 22.89
CA ILE A 226 -9.19 -16.39 23.31
C ILE A 226 -8.11 -15.35 23.64
N PHE A 227 -7.03 -15.77 24.29
CA PHE A 227 -5.92 -14.88 24.63
C PHE A 227 -5.09 -14.48 23.42
N SER A 228 -4.79 -15.40 22.49
CA SER A 228 -4.08 -15.04 21.25
C SER A 228 -4.88 -14.05 20.40
N ARG A 229 -6.21 -14.26 20.29
CA ARG A 229 -7.13 -13.33 19.61
C ARG A 229 -7.06 -11.93 20.20
N ILE A 230 -7.14 -11.79 21.52
CA ILE A 230 -7.10 -10.48 22.17
C ILE A 230 -5.72 -9.85 22.02
N GLY A 231 -4.66 -10.61 22.27
CA GLY A 231 -3.27 -10.13 22.22
C GLY A 231 -2.84 -9.71 20.81
N ALA A 232 -2.88 -10.62 19.85
CA ALA A 232 -2.40 -10.39 18.49
C ALA A 232 -3.37 -9.56 17.65
N CYS A 233 -4.68 -9.84 17.68
CA CYS A 233 -5.62 -9.20 16.75
C CYS A 233 -6.11 -7.83 17.23
N ILE A 234 -6.05 -7.54 18.54
CA ILE A 234 -6.56 -6.29 19.11
C ILE A 234 -5.41 -5.46 19.69
N VAL A 235 -4.73 -5.97 20.72
CA VAL A 235 -3.72 -5.19 21.47
C VAL A 235 -2.55 -4.83 20.56
N LEU A 236 -1.92 -5.82 19.92
CA LEU A 236 -0.78 -5.59 19.04
C LEU A 236 -1.14 -4.66 17.87
N ARG A 237 -2.27 -4.91 17.19
CA ARG A 237 -2.76 -4.04 16.10
C ARG A 237 -2.90 -2.57 16.55
N GLU A 238 -3.50 -2.33 17.72
CA GLU A 238 -3.69 -0.99 18.24
C GLU A 238 -2.38 -0.33 18.67
N LEU A 239 -1.44 -1.10 19.24
CA LEU A 239 -0.09 -0.63 19.58
C LEU A 239 0.70 -0.25 18.32
N VAL A 240 0.72 -1.10 17.30
CA VAL A 240 1.35 -0.83 16.00
C VAL A 240 0.74 0.43 15.39
N ARG A 241 -0.59 0.55 15.35
CA ARG A 241 -1.27 1.75 14.85
C ARG A 241 -0.82 3.02 15.57
N LEU A 242 -0.72 3.00 16.89
CA LEU A 242 -0.29 4.16 17.68
C LEU A 242 1.14 4.57 17.35
N HIS A 243 2.05 3.59 17.29
CA HIS A 243 3.47 3.85 17.01
C HIS A 243 3.70 4.36 15.59
N VAL A 244 3.07 3.76 14.58
CA VAL A 244 3.12 4.25 13.19
C VAL A 244 2.65 5.71 13.12
N LYS A 245 1.59 6.09 13.84
CA LYS A 245 1.10 7.49 13.85
C LYS A 245 2.06 8.45 14.56
N ILE A 246 2.79 8.00 15.56
CA ILE A 246 3.85 8.78 16.22
C ILE A 246 5.00 8.99 15.23
N ASP A 247 5.40 7.96 14.50
CA ASP A 247 6.50 8.04 13.53
C ASP A 247 6.16 8.90 12.31
N ILE A 248 4.90 8.84 11.84
CA ILE A 248 4.40 9.76 10.81
C ILE A 248 4.51 11.21 11.29
N ALA A 249 4.17 11.48 12.57
CA ALA A 249 4.27 12.81 13.18
C ALA A 249 5.71 13.25 13.43
N ARG A 250 6.64 12.30 13.60
CA ARG A 250 8.09 12.56 13.68
C ARG A 250 8.72 12.77 12.31
N GLY A 251 8.08 12.31 11.23
CA GLY A 251 8.59 12.44 9.87
C GLY A 251 9.69 11.44 9.54
N LEU A 252 9.54 10.17 9.94
CA LEU A 252 10.48 9.13 9.53
C LEU A 252 10.43 8.91 8.01
N PRO A 253 11.59 8.68 7.34
CA PRO A 253 11.63 8.51 5.89
C PRO A 253 10.94 7.22 5.43
N VAL A 254 10.99 6.13 6.22
CA VAL A 254 10.39 4.85 5.86
C VAL A 254 9.78 4.17 7.10
N ILE A 255 8.58 3.61 6.95
CA ILE A 255 7.86 2.93 8.03
C ILE A 255 7.24 1.66 7.47
N HIS A 256 7.54 0.50 8.06
CA HIS A 256 6.92 -0.78 7.73
C HIS A 256 6.08 -1.30 8.90
N ALA A 257 4.83 -1.66 8.65
CA ALA A 257 3.92 -2.20 9.66
C ALA A 257 3.19 -3.44 9.16
N ASN A 258 3.37 -4.56 9.87
CA ASN A 258 2.67 -5.81 9.59
C ASN A 258 1.48 -6.04 10.54
N PHE A 259 0.36 -6.48 9.98
CA PHE A 259 -0.86 -6.80 10.70
C PHE A 259 -1.20 -8.29 10.59
N ILE A 260 -0.73 -9.07 11.56
CA ILE A 260 -0.80 -10.54 11.62
C ILE A 260 -2.19 -11.15 11.86
N GLY A 261 -3.18 -10.33 12.18
CA GLY A 261 -4.46 -10.85 12.72
C GLY A 261 -5.26 -11.72 11.75
N TYR A 262 -5.13 -11.53 10.44
CA TYR A 262 -5.88 -12.34 9.46
C TYR A 262 -5.28 -13.74 9.29
N ASP A 263 -3.96 -13.85 9.21
CA ASP A 263 -3.22 -15.10 9.00
C ASP A 263 -3.49 -16.11 10.14
N GLU A 264 -3.38 -15.66 11.40
CA GLU A 264 -3.69 -16.43 12.61
C GLU A 264 -5.09 -17.09 12.58
N HIS A 265 -6.10 -16.35 12.12
CA HIS A 265 -7.46 -16.88 12.01
C HIS A 265 -7.62 -17.85 10.83
N SER A 266 -6.88 -17.59 9.75
CA SER A 266 -6.96 -18.38 8.53
C SER A 266 -6.33 -19.76 8.73
N HIS A 267 -5.21 -19.85 9.46
CA HIS A 267 -4.61 -21.13 9.89
C HIS A 267 -5.61 -22.00 10.66
N ARG A 268 -6.33 -21.41 11.63
CA ARG A 268 -7.20 -22.19 12.52
C ARG A 268 -8.61 -22.46 11.98
N ARG A 269 -9.19 -21.57 11.19
CA ARG A 269 -10.60 -21.66 10.77
C ARG A 269 -10.77 -21.72 9.25
N GLY A 270 -9.68 -21.58 8.50
CA GLY A 270 -9.66 -21.47 7.05
C GLY A 270 -9.80 -20.02 6.57
N PRO A 271 -9.23 -19.70 5.39
CA PRO A 271 -9.15 -18.33 4.87
C PRO A 271 -10.51 -17.71 4.53
N SER A 272 -11.49 -18.53 4.11
CA SER A 272 -12.84 -18.05 3.78
C SER A 272 -13.79 -18.01 4.99
N SER A 273 -13.31 -18.28 6.21
CA SER A 273 -14.16 -18.30 7.40
C SER A 273 -14.74 -16.92 7.74
N ALA A 274 -15.94 -16.90 8.31
CA ALA A 274 -16.57 -15.66 8.76
C ALA A 274 -15.69 -14.90 9.78
N PHE A 275 -14.86 -15.61 10.54
CA PHE A 275 -13.93 -15.06 11.51
C PHE A 275 -12.75 -14.36 10.86
N ALA A 276 -12.04 -15.03 9.96
CA ALA A 276 -10.94 -14.43 9.20
C ALA A 276 -11.42 -13.14 8.51
N LEU A 277 -12.61 -13.19 7.88
CA LEU A 277 -13.23 -12.03 7.23
C LEU A 277 -13.73 -10.94 8.19
N TRP A 278 -14.05 -11.27 9.45
CA TRP A 278 -14.43 -10.28 10.45
C TRP A 278 -13.21 -9.45 10.88
N THR A 279 -12.05 -10.08 11.08
CA THR A 279 -10.81 -9.42 11.51
C THR A 279 -10.34 -8.37 10.51
N LEU A 280 -10.62 -8.57 9.21
CA LEU A 280 -10.36 -7.61 8.15
C LEU A 280 -11.01 -6.24 8.38
N LYS A 281 -12.19 -6.18 9.02
CA LYS A 281 -12.85 -4.89 9.31
C LYS A 281 -12.01 -4.03 10.28
N GLY A 282 -11.43 -4.67 11.28
CA GLY A 282 -10.57 -3.97 12.25
C GLY A 282 -9.22 -3.57 11.64
N ILE A 283 -8.67 -4.42 10.74
CA ILE A 283 -7.47 -4.08 9.97
C ILE A 283 -7.74 -2.89 9.06
N GLU A 284 -8.82 -2.91 8.27
CA GLU A 284 -9.20 -1.80 7.38
C GLU A 284 -9.38 -0.48 8.14
N GLY A 285 -10.06 -0.51 9.30
CA GLY A 285 -10.21 0.69 10.13
C GLY A 285 -8.88 1.29 10.60
N THR A 286 -7.90 0.42 10.91
CA THR A 286 -6.54 0.82 11.27
C THR A 286 -5.77 1.38 10.06
N VAL A 287 -5.81 0.69 8.92
CA VAL A 287 -5.20 1.16 7.67
C VAL A 287 -5.75 2.55 7.30
N LYS A 288 -7.07 2.72 7.33
CA LYS A 288 -7.72 4.01 7.10
C LYS A 288 -7.22 5.12 8.04
N ASP A 289 -7.10 4.85 9.34
CA ASP A 289 -6.62 5.86 10.31
C ASP A 289 -5.16 6.24 10.09
N ILE A 290 -4.30 5.26 9.78
CA ILE A 290 -2.88 5.48 9.48
C ILE A 290 -2.73 6.28 8.20
N MET A 291 -3.38 5.85 7.10
CA MET A 291 -3.32 6.54 5.81
C MET A 291 -3.78 7.99 5.93
N ASN A 292 -4.88 8.24 6.63
CA ASN A 292 -5.37 9.60 6.86
C ASN A 292 -4.35 10.48 7.61
N LYS A 293 -3.56 9.91 8.53
CA LYS A 293 -2.48 10.64 9.22
C LYS A 293 -1.28 10.85 8.30
N ALA A 294 -0.89 9.85 7.50
CA ALA A 294 0.21 9.91 6.54
C ALA A 294 -0.04 10.98 5.46
N MET A 295 -1.20 10.93 4.80
CA MET A 295 -1.60 11.89 3.75
C MET A 295 -1.69 13.33 4.27
N ARG A 296 -1.90 13.51 5.58
CA ARG A 296 -1.97 14.83 6.23
C ARG A 296 -0.66 15.24 6.93
N SER A 297 0.40 14.44 6.87
CA SER A 297 1.65 14.70 7.59
C SER A 297 2.31 16.02 7.18
N ASP A 298 2.61 16.88 8.15
CA ASP A 298 3.33 18.14 7.96
C ASP A 298 4.85 17.96 7.89
N LYS A 299 5.34 16.71 7.90
CA LYS A 299 6.78 16.43 7.91
C LYS A 299 7.32 15.88 6.60
N ARG A 300 6.55 15.08 5.87
CA ARG A 300 6.95 14.40 4.63
C ARG A 300 5.73 14.10 3.76
N ASP A 301 5.93 13.96 2.45
CA ASP A 301 4.94 13.42 1.52
C ASP A 301 5.04 11.89 1.48
N TYR A 302 4.14 11.20 2.20
CA TYR A 302 4.20 9.75 2.31
C TYR A 302 3.56 9.05 1.11
N HIS A 303 4.36 8.27 0.38
CA HIS A 303 3.91 7.27 -0.58
C HIS A 303 3.50 6.01 0.16
N ILE A 304 2.28 5.53 -0.09
CA ILE A 304 1.65 4.46 0.68
C ILE A 304 1.54 3.19 -0.16
N PHE A 305 2.07 2.09 0.34
CA PHE A 305 1.94 0.75 -0.24
C PHE A 305 1.17 -0.13 0.74
N ILE A 306 0.15 -0.84 0.26
CA ILE A 306 -0.57 -1.86 1.05
C ILE A 306 -0.41 -3.18 0.33
N PHE A 307 0.18 -4.19 0.96
CA PHE A 307 0.41 -5.47 0.31
C PHE A 307 0.12 -6.65 1.25
N ALA A 308 0.00 -7.84 0.66
CA ALA A 308 0.05 -9.10 1.38
C ALA A 308 1.28 -9.85 0.89
N ASP A 309 2.09 -10.31 1.84
CA ASP A 309 3.29 -11.08 1.61
C ASP A 309 2.97 -12.44 0.99
N HIS A 310 1.92 -13.10 1.47
CA HIS A 310 1.38 -14.33 0.90
C HIS A 310 -0.13 -14.41 1.07
N GLY A 311 -0.73 -15.39 0.39
CA GLY A 311 -2.10 -15.81 0.64
C GLY A 311 -2.17 -17.02 1.55
N GLN A 312 -3.29 -17.74 1.49
CA GLN A 312 -3.44 -19.04 2.12
C GLN A 312 -4.24 -19.98 1.23
N GLU A 313 -3.84 -21.24 1.20
CA GLU A 313 -4.62 -22.33 0.63
C GLU A 313 -5.57 -22.91 1.68
N PRO A 314 -6.83 -23.23 1.33
CA PRO A 314 -7.66 -24.08 2.16
C PRO A 314 -7.07 -25.49 2.21
N THR A 315 -6.70 -25.96 3.40
CA THR A 315 -5.99 -27.23 3.56
C THR A 315 -6.75 -28.22 4.43
N GLU A 316 -6.40 -29.50 4.28
CA GLU A 316 -6.81 -30.59 5.16
C GLU A 316 -5.57 -31.15 5.90
N PRO A 317 -5.61 -31.37 7.22
CA PRO A 317 -4.48 -31.96 7.93
C PRO A 317 -4.14 -33.36 7.42
N PHE A 318 -2.86 -33.61 7.14
CA PHE A 318 -2.35 -34.88 6.67
C PHE A 318 -2.76 -36.05 7.58
N ALA A 319 -2.66 -35.86 8.90
CA ALA A 319 -3.01 -36.87 9.88
C ALA A 319 -4.51 -37.21 9.89
N VAL A 320 -5.37 -36.23 9.61
CA VAL A 320 -6.82 -36.46 9.50
C VAL A 320 -7.14 -37.21 8.21
N ARG A 321 -6.48 -36.86 7.11
CA ARG A 321 -6.72 -37.46 5.80
C ARG A 321 -6.23 -38.91 5.69
N THR A 322 -5.06 -39.19 6.27
CA THR A 322 -4.38 -40.49 6.15
C THR A 322 -4.55 -41.40 7.37
N GLY A 323 -4.99 -40.84 8.51
CA GLY A 323 -5.07 -41.56 9.79
C GLY A 323 -3.72 -41.80 10.47
N ARG A 324 -2.61 -41.29 9.91
CA ARG A 324 -1.24 -41.46 10.42
C ARG A 324 -0.54 -40.11 10.52
N THR A 325 0.33 -39.94 11.51
CA THR A 325 1.22 -38.78 11.60
C THR A 325 2.26 -38.79 10.47
N LEU A 326 2.88 -37.64 10.19
CA LEU A 326 3.92 -37.56 9.18
C LEU A 326 5.13 -38.43 9.56
N ARG A 327 5.56 -38.41 10.82
CA ARG A 327 6.60 -39.33 11.32
C ARG A 327 6.25 -40.79 11.11
N GLU A 328 5.04 -41.24 11.43
CA GLU A 328 4.64 -42.65 11.23
C GLU A 328 4.72 -43.03 9.74
N ALA A 329 4.25 -42.16 8.86
CA ALA A 329 4.30 -42.39 7.41
C ALA A 329 5.75 -42.47 6.89
N VAL A 330 6.62 -41.55 7.34
CA VAL A 330 8.04 -41.55 6.97
C VAL A 330 8.74 -42.79 7.53
N GLN A 331 8.50 -43.12 8.80
CA GLN A 331 9.10 -44.28 9.47
C GLN A 331 8.72 -45.59 8.77
N GLU A 332 7.46 -45.75 8.35
CA GLU A 332 7.02 -46.93 7.60
C GLU A 332 7.81 -47.08 6.29
N VAL A 333 8.01 -45.99 5.54
CA VAL A 333 8.72 -46.01 4.26
C VAL A 333 10.20 -46.37 4.44
N PHE A 334 10.89 -45.73 5.39
CA PHE A 334 12.33 -45.94 5.58
C PHE A 334 12.65 -47.26 6.31
N SER A 335 11.69 -47.86 7.02
CA SER A 335 11.84 -49.18 7.66
C SER A 335 12.11 -50.34 6.68
N ARG A 336 11.80 -50.15 5.39
CA ARG A 336 11.89 -51.19 4.35
C ARG A 336 13.22 -51.18 3.56
N GLY A 337 14.22 -50.41 3.99
CA GLY A 337 15.50 -50.28 3.27
C GLY A 337 16.74 -50.18 4.17
N PRO A 338 17.89 -49.68 3.65
CA PRO A 338 19.15 -49.61 4.40
C PRO A 338 19.09 -48.75 5.66
N LEU A 339 18.19 -47.76 5.71
CA LEU A 339 17.99 -46.88 6.86
C LEU A 339 17.00 -47.42 7.91
N LYS A 340 16.67 -48.73 7.88
CA LYS A 340 15.70 -49.36 8.79
C LYS A 340 16.02 -49.25 10.29
N HIS A 341 17.27 -49.02 10.64
CA HIS A 341 17.74 -48.87 12.03
C HIS A 341 18.00 -47.42 12.43
N ALA A 342 17.58 -46.45 11.61
CA ALA A 342 17.69 -45.04 11.96
C ALA A 342 16.66 -44.64 13.03
N ASP A 343 17.06 -43.76 13.94
CA ASP A 343 16.15 -43.10 14.86
C ASP A 343 15.41 -41.97 14.14
N TYR A 344 14.26 -41.54 14.67
CA TYR A 344 13.44 -40.49 14.08
C TYR A 344 13.27 -39.33 15.04
N ALA A 345 13.70 -38.16 14.61
CA ALA A 345 13.43 -36.90 15.26
C ALA A 345 12.37 -36.13 14.45
N GLU A 346 11.12 -36.16 14.94
CA GLU A 346 10.08 -35.22 14.53
C GLU A 346 9.71 -34.41 15.77
N VAL A 347 9.85 -33.09 15.68
CA VAL A 347 9.49 -32.19 16.77
C VAL A 347 8.14 -31.57 16.46
N GLU A 348 7.12 -31.95 17.24
CA GLU A 348 5.74 -31.50 17.09
C GLU A 348 5.64 -29.97 16.93
N SER A 349 4.90 -29.57 15.89
CA SER A 349 4.55 -28.18 15.61
C SER A 349 3.45 -27.70 16.57
N ILE A 350 3.81 -27.36 17.80
CA ILE A 350 2.95 -26.49 18.62
C ILE A 350 3.22 -25.07 18.12
N ILE A 351 2.26 -24.42 17.45
CA ILE A 351 2.30 -22.97 17.18
C ILE A 351 2.39 -22.25 18.53
N PRO A 352 3.54 -21.66 18.92
CA PRO A 352 3.71 -21.16 20.27
C PRO A 352 4.05 -19.68 20.22
N TYR A 353 3.10 -18.83 19.81
CA TYR A 353 3.09 -17.47 20.38
C TYR A 353 2.96 -17.51 21.93
N PHE A 354 2.79 -18.71 22.49
CA PHE A 354 2.59 -19.03 23.90
C PHE A 354 3.74 -19.75 24.62
N ARG A 355 5.00 -19.73 24.14
CA ARG A 355 6.14 -19.97 25.04
C ARG A 355 6.49 -18.76 25.93
N LEU A 356 5.66 -17.72 25.96
CA LEU A 356 5.76 -16.64 26.96
C LEU A 356 5.27 -17.04 28.37
N HIS A 357 4.59 -18.18 28.54
CA HIS A 357 3.92 -18.52 29.80
C HIS A 357 4.64 -19.53 30.71
N GLN A 358 5.77 -20.10 30.28
CA GLN A 358 6.53 -21.03 31.14
C GLN A 358 7.59 -20.35 32.01
N ARG A 359 7.92 -19.07 31.79
CA ARG A 359 8.81 -18.29 32.68
C ARG A 359 8.11 -17.27 33.57
N SER A 360 6.82 -17.01 33.36
CA SER A 360 6.05 -16.09 34.23
C SER A 360 5.59 -16.74 35.55
N ARG A 361 5.82 -18.04 35.77
CA ARG A 361 5.64 -18.68 37.09
C ARG A 361 6.78 -18.36 38.07
N GLY A 362 7.87 -17.76 37.60
CA GLY A 362 8.98 -17.32 38.45
C GLY A 362 8.74 -16.02 39.22
N LEU A 363 7.63 -15.31 38.99
CA LEU A 363 7.37 -14.02 39.65
C LEU A 363 6.56 -14.14 40.96
N LEU A 364 5.98 -15.31 41.26
CA LEU A 364 5.09 -15.49 42.43
C LEU A 364 5.50 -16.64 43.37
N TRP A 365 6.62 -17.33 43.11
CA TRP A 365 7.31 -18.14 44.12
C TRP A 365 8.81 -18.04 43.94
N SER A 366 9.46 -17.23 44.78
CA SER A 366 10.90 -17.37 45.02
C SER A 366 11.11 -18.62 45.89
N THR A 367 11.57 -19.71 45.28
CA THR A 367 12.48 -20.75 45.82
C THR A 367 12.38 -22.03 44.98
N ALA A 368 12.90 -21.99 43.76
CA ALA A 368 13.51 -23.15 43.11
C ALA A 368 14.35 -22.62 41.95
N LYS A 369 15.68 -22.75 42.06
CA LYS A 369 16.54 -22.68 40.88
C LYS A 369 16.11 -23.83 39.97
N GLU A 370 15.34 -23.52 38.93
CA GLU A 370 15.21 -24.44 37.80
C GLU A 370 16.62 -24.67 37.26
N LYS A 371 17.03 -25.93 37.26
CA LYS A 371 18.28 -26.39 36.66
C LYS A 371 18.35 -25.86 35.21
N PRO A 372 19.56 -25.57 34.68
CA PRO A 372 19.73 -25.40 33.25
C PRO A 372 19.04 -26.59 32.57
N SER A 373 18.25 -26.32 31.53
CA SER A 373 17.80 -27.36 30.61
C SER A 373 18.98 -28.28 30.33
N GLU A 374 18.80 -29.57 30.61
CA GLU A 374 19.80 -30.59 30.33
C GLU A 374 20.32 -30.38 28.89
N PRO A 375 21.63 -30.59 28.63
CA PRO A 375 22.13 -30.54 27.28
C PRO A 375 21.25 -31.48 26.45
N GLU A 376 20.66 -30.96 25.36
CA GLU A 376 20.00 -31.79 24.36
C GLU A 376 20.94 -32.96 24.08
N GLU A 377 20.45 -34.19 24.31
CA GLU A 377 21.23 -35.42 24.15
C GLU A 377 22.06 -35.33 22.88
N GLU A 378 23.35 -35.67 22.95
CA GLU A 378 24.19 -35.82 21.76
C GLU A 378 23.46 -36.75 20.78
N ILE A 379 22.86 -36.13 19.76
CA ILE A 379 22.03 -36.79 18.78
C ILE A 379 22.93 -37.78 18.04
N GLY A 380 22.57 -39.06 18.08
CA GLY A 380 23.33 -40.12 17.43
C GLY A 380 23.48 -39.87 15.92
N ASN A 381 24.65 -40.22 15.37
CA ASN A 381 25.01 -40.10 13.94
C ASN A 381 24.05 -40.81 12.95
N ASN A 382 23.01 -41.51 13.42
CA ASN A 382 22.08 -42.30 12.61
C ASN A 382 20.60 -41.89 12.81
N THR A 383 20.31 -40.59 12.77
CA THR A 383 18.95 -40.04 12.96
C THR A 383 18.39 -39.43 11.67
N ILE A 384 17.13 -39.75 11.34
CA ILE A 384 16.35 -39.06 10.29
C ILE A 384 15.60 -37.90 10.94
N HIS A 385 15.87 -36.68 10.48
CA HIS A 385 15.19 -35.48 10.96
C HIS A 385 14.04 -35.10 10.03
N ILE A 386 12.88 -34.81 10.60
CA ILE A 386 11.69 -34.38 9.86
C ILE A 386 11.29 -33.00 10.37
N THR A 387 11.32 -32.00 9.48
CA THR A 387 10.83 -30.65 9.79
C THR A 387 9.71 -30.28 8.83
N ALA A 388 8.49 -30.14 9.32
CA ALA A 388 7.37 -29.70 8.51
C ALA A 388 6.59 -28.59 9.22
N MET A 389 6.29 -27.53 8.49
CA MET A 389 5.43 -26.46 8.96
C MET A 389 4.60 -25.94 7.78
N GLY A 390 3.28 -26.01 7.93
CA GLY A 390 2.34 -25.80 6.84
C GLY A 390 2.36 -26.91 5.77
N PRO A 391 2.24 -26.58 4.47
CA PRO A 391 2.16 -27.55 3.38
C PRO A 391 3.53 -27.95 2.82
N LEU A 392 4.65 -27.45 3.38
CA LEU A 392 6.02 -27.78 2.96
C LEU A 392 6.80 -28.38 4.14
N GLY A 393 7.59 -29.40 3.86
CA GLY A 393 8.46 -30.05 4.83
C GLY A 393 9.75 -30.56 4.22
N HIS A 394 10.69 -30.91 5.09
CA HIS A 394 12.01 -31.40 4.74
C HIS A 394 12.33 -32.66 5.56
N ILE A 395 12.93 -33.65 4.90
CA ILE A 395 13.45 -34.87 5.51
C ILE A 395 14.97 -34.88 5.29
N TYR A 396 15.72 -34.97 6.38
CA TYR A 396 17.18 -35.00 6.37
C TYR A 396 17.64 -36.40 6.75
N LEU A 397 18.39 -37.04 5.85
CA LEU A 397 18.93 -38.36 6.07
C LEU A 397 20.32 -38.24 6.73
N PRO A 398 20.67 -39.19 7.62
CA PRO A 398 21.99 -39.21 8.26
C PRO A 398 23.09 -39.51 7.24
N ILE A 399 22.81 -40.41 6.30
CA ILE A 399 23.66 -40.76 5.16
C ILE A 399 22.77 -40.73 3.92
N ARG A 400 23.23 -40.06 2.86
CA ARG A 400 22.52 -40.01 1.59
C ARG A 400 22.66 -41.35 0.85
N PRO A 401 21.55 -42.06 0.55
CA PRO A 401 21.56 -43.28 -0.25
C PRO A 401 22.02 -43.04 -1.70
N ASP A 402 22.22 -44.13 -2.45
CA ASP A 402 22.49 -44.02 -3.89
C ASP A 402 21.26 -43.50 -4.67
N ALA A 403 21.45 -43.22 -5.96
CA ALA A 403 20.41 -42.64 -6.80
C ALA A 403 19.18 -43.55 -6.98
N GLU A 404 19.39 -44.88 -7.04
CA GLU A 404 18.31 -45.85 -7.22
C GLU A 404 17.46 -45.95 -5.96
N GLU A 405 18.11 -46.01 -4.79
CA GLU A 405 17.46 -46.01 -3.49
C GLU A 405 16.74 -44.68 -3.21
N MET A 406 17.34 -43.54 -3.55
CA MET A 406 16.69 -42.24 -3.45
C MET A 406 15.40 -42.18 -4.27
N ARG A 407 15.43 -42.68 -5.51
CA ARG A 407 14.25 -42.76 -6.38
C ARG A 407 13.19 -43.71 -5.81
N HIS A 408 13.61 -44.86 -5.28
CA HIS A 408 12.72 -45.80 -4.62
C HIS A 408 12.01 -45.15 -3.43
N TYR A 409 12.75 -44.51 -2.53
CA TYR A 409 12.19 -43.83 -1.37
C TYR A 409 11.26 -42.69 -1.75
N ALA A 410 11.60 -41.87 -2.74
CA ALA A 410 10.70 -40.81 -3.22
C ALA A 410 9.36 -41.39 -3.72
N GLY A 411 9.40 -42.47 -4.50
CA GLY A 411 8.21 -43.19 -4.95
C GLY A 411 7.38 -43.77 -3.81
N SER A 412 8.03 -44.37 -2.80
CA SER A 412 7.37 -44.97 -1.64
C SER A 412 6.79 -43.92 -0.69
N LEU A 413 7.43 -42.76 -0.53
CA LEU A 413 6.87 -41.60 0.21
C LEU A 413 5.54 -41.14 -0.39
N VAL A 414 5.43 -41.15 -1.72
CA VAL A 414 4.18 -40.78 -2.41
C VAL A 414 3.13 -41.89 -2.33
N ARG A 415 3.50 -43.13 -2.66
CA ARG A 415 2.55 -44.26 -2.74
C ARG A 415 2.11 -44.78 -1.38
N ASP A 416 3.08 -45.10 -0.51
CA ASP A 416 2.84 -45.78 0.77
C ASP A 416 2.69 -44.75 1.90
N GLY A 417 3.52 -43.71 1.87
CA GLY A 417 3.47 -42.59 2.80
C GLY A 417 2.27 -41.66 2.57
N GLY A 418 1.69 -41.65 1.37
CA GLY A 418 0.54 -40.81 1.04
C GLY A 418 0.88 -39.32 0.91
N ILE A 419 2.16 -38.98 0.75
CA ILE A 419 2.62 -37.59 0.55
C ILE A 419 2.31 -37.18 -0.90
N PRO A 420 1.60 -36.08 -1.15
CA PRO A 420 1.17 -35.74 -2.52
C PRO A 420 2.31 -35.50 -3.51
N LEU A 421 3.39 -34.86 -3.04
CA LEU A 421 4.49 -34.40 -3.88
C LEU A 421 5.81 -34.44 -3.11
N VAL A 422 6.83 -35.01 -3.74
CA VAL A 422 8.19 -35.13 -3.19
C VAL A 422 9.21 -34.64 -4.20
N PHE A 423 10.19 -33.85 -3.75
CA PHE A 423 11.33 -33.38 -4.54
C PHE A 423 12.64 -33.90 -3.96
N TYR A 424 13.60 -34.17 -4.82
CA TYR A 424 14.97 -34.52 -4.45
C TYR A 424 15.95 -34.18 -5.58
N ILE A 425 17.24 -34.17 -5.30
CA ILE A 425 18.28 -33.93 -6.31
C ILE A 425 18.89 -35.25 -6.77
N GLU A 426 18.95 -35.45 -8.08
CA GLU A 426 19.62 -36.57 -8.75
C GLU A 426 20.43 -36.03 -9.94
N ASN A 427 21.72 -36.36 -10.02
CA ASN A 427 22.62 -35.91 -11.09
C ASN A 427 22.53 -34.41 -11.37
N GLU A 428 22.59 -33.61 -10.30
CA GLU A 428 22.44 -32.15 -10.32
C GLU A 428 21.09 -31.64 -10.85
N ARG A 429 20.09 -32.47 -11.11
CA ARG A 429 18.74 -32.07 -11.53
C ARG A 429 17.74 -32.23 -10.40
N VAL A 430 16.73 -31.37 -10.38
CA VAL A 430 15.65 -31.48 -9.39
C VAL A 430 14.59 -32.42 -9.94
N ARG A 431 14.46 -33.57 -9.29
CA ARG A 431 13.45 -34.57 -9.60
C ARG A 431 12.23 -34.33 -8.73
N CYS A 432 11.07 -34.61 -9.28
CA CYS A 432 9.79 -34.51 -8.61
C CYS A 432 8.99 -35.80 -8.82
N VAL A 433 8.33 -36.26 -7.77
CA VAL A 433 7.50 -37.47 -7.76
C VAL A 433 6.14 -37.10 -7.20
N SER A 434 5.08 -37.46 -7.92
CA SER A 434 3.69 -37.27 -7.52
C SER A 434 2.85 -38.47 -7.95
N GLN A 435 1.58 -38.50 -7.54
CA GLN A 435 0.63 -39.51 -8.04
C GLN A 435 0.38 -39.40 -9.56
N ALA A 436 0.61 -38.22 -10.16
CA ALA A 436 0.46 -37.99 -11.59
C ALA A 436 1.67 -38.46 -12.41
N GLY A 437 2.79 -38.77 -11.76
CA GLY A 437 4.03 -39.22 -12.40
C GLY A 437 5.29 -38.70 -11.72
N ASP A 438 6.42 -39.21 -12.18
CA ASP A 438 7.77 -38.81 -11.78
C ASP A 438 8.55 -38.22 -12.97
N GLY A 439 9.46 -37.28 -12.69
CA GLY A 439 10.21 -36.63 -13.76
C GLY A 439 11.11 -35.50 -13.29
N ASP A 440 11.66 -34.77 -14.27
CA ASP A 440 12.40 -33.54 -14.03
C ASP A 440 11.40 -32.40 -13.75
N LEU A 441 11.67 -31.60 -12.72
CA LEU A 441 10.79 -30.50 -12.34
C LEU A 441 10.58 -29.49 -13.47
N GLY A 442 11.61 -29.18 -14.26
CA GLY A 442 11.50 -28.23 -15.37
C GLY A 442 10.53 -28.69 -16.46
N GLU A 443 10.42 -30.01 -16.67
CA GLU A 443 9.53 -30.61 -17.66
C GLU A 443 8.12 -30.90 -17.10
N LYS A 444 8.05 -31.39 -15.85
CA LYS A 444 6.82 -31.85 -15.20
C LYS A 444 6.07 -30.77 -14.41
N ALA A 445 6.65 -29.57 -14.25
CA ALA A 445 6.01 -28.48 -13.53
C ALA A 445 4.54 -28.19 -13.95
N PRO A 446 4.16 -28.17 -15.24
CA PRO A 446 2.76 -27.93 -15.63
C PRO A 446 1.79 -29.01 -15.15
N GLU A 447 2.24 -30.27 -15.07
CA GLU A 447 1.45 -31.40 -14.55
C GLU A 447 1.34 -31.34 -13.02
N ILE A 448 2.41 -30.93 -12.34
CA ILE A 448 2.53 -30.96 -10.88
C ILE A 448 1.90 -29.74 -10.20
N PHE A 449 2.23 -28.54 -10.68
CA PHE A 449 1.67 -27.29 -10.15
C PHE A 449 0.32 -26.94 -10.77
N GLY A 450 -0.01 -27.56 -11.92
CA GLY A 450 -1.21 -27.32 -12.69
C GLY A 450 -1.01 -26.23 -13.75
N LEU A 451 -1.54 -26.47 -14.95
CA LEU A 451 -1.44 -25.57 -16.11
C LEU A 451 -1.98 -24.14 -15.83
N ASN A 452 -2.92 -24.02 -14.90
CA ASN A 452 -3.56 -22.77 -14.54
C ASN A 452 -2.87 -22.03 -13.37
N HIS A 453 -1.71 -22.50 -12.92
CA HIS A 453 -0.97 -21.82 -11.86
C HIS A 453 -0.57 -20.41 -12.32
N PRO A 454 -0.93 -19.34 -11.59
CA PRO A 454 -0.78 -17.96 -12.05
C PRO A 454 0.68 -17.53 -12.25
N PHE A 455 1.63 -18.24 -11.63
CA PHE A 455 3.07 -17.95 -11.64
C PHE A 455 3.89 -19.21 -11.96
N LEU A 456 3.40 -20.04 -12.90
CA LEU A 456 3.97 -21.37 -13.16
C LEU A 456 5.49 -21.33 -13.43
N LYS A 457 6.01 -20.34 -14.17
CA LYS A 457 7.44 -20.26 -14.47
C LYS A 457 8.26 -19.89 -13.24
N GLU A 458 7.76 -18.96 -12.45
CA GLU A 458 8.41 -18.40 -11.28
C GLU A 458 8.42 -19.41 -10.12
N VAL A 459 7.30 -20.10 -9.89
CA VAL A 459 7.19 -21.13 -8.85
C VAL A 459 8.11 -22.31 -9.13
N THR A 460 8.25 -22.73 -10.39
CA THR A 460 9.22 -23.77 -10.79
C THR A 460 10.65 -23.34 -10.48
N LYS A 461 11.03 -22.12 -10.90
CA LYS A 461 12.37 -21.59 -10.68
C LYS A 461 12.70 -21.44 -9.19
N ASP A 462 11.78 -20.88 -8.40
CA ASP A 462 12.01 -20.68 -6.98
C ASP A 462 12.01 -22.03 -6.23
N MET A 463 11.26 -23.04 -6.69
CA MET A 463 11.32 -24.41 -6.14
C MET A 463 12.67 -25.08 -6.44
N GLU A 464 13.24 -24.91 -7.64
CA GLU A 464 14.59 -25.38 -7.95
C GLU A 464 15.64 -24.75 -7.03
N ILE A 465 15.49 -23.46 -6.71
CA ILE A 465 16.38 -22.74 -5.78
C ILE A 465 16.25 -23.32 -4.38
N ILE A 466 15.04 -23.58 -3.88
CA ILE A 466 14.82 -24.19 -2.57
C ILE A 466 15.43 -25.59 -2.50
N CYS A 467 15.24 -26.41 -3.54
CA CYS A 467 15.81 -27.76 -3.58
C CYS A 467 17.34 -27.76 -3.46
N ARG A 468 17.99 -26.69 -3.93
CA ARG A 468 19.45 -26.50 -3.88
C ARG A 468 19.91 -25.64 -2.71
N HIS A 469 18.99 -25.23 -1.84
CA HIS A 469 19.34 -24.41 -0.70
C HIS A 469 20.30 -25.16 0.23
N VAL A 470 21.28 -24.46 0.81
CA VAL A 470 22.33 -25.08 1.66
C VAL A 470 21.77 -25.82 2.88
N HIS A 471 20.58 -25.41 3.33
CA HIS A 471 19.84 -26.02 4.43
C HIS A 471 18.62 -26.84 3.97
N ALA A 472 18.57 -27.26 2.71
CA ALA A 472 17.50 -28.14 2.23
C ALA A 472 17.67 -29.57 2.78
N GLY A 473 16.54 -30.23 3.06
CA GLY A 473 16.49 -31.67 3.28
C GLY A 473 16.90 -32.46 2.03
N ASP A 474 17.25 -33.74 2.22
CA ASP A 474 17.51 -34.66 1.10
C ASP A 474 16.25 -34.93 0.30
N PHE A 475 15.11 -34.99 1.00
CA PHE A 475 13.78 -34.91 0.40
C PHE A 475 13.07 -33.64 0.87
N ILE A 476 12.40 -32.98 -0.06
CA ILE A 476 11.45 -31.90 0.23
C ILE A 476 10.07 -32.44 -0.08
N ILE A 477 9.18 -32.36 0.88
CA ILE A 477 7.82 -32.87 0.77
C ILE A 477 6.84 -31.70 0.68
N SER A 478 5.81 -31.84 -0.14
CA SER A 478 4.75 -30.86 -0.28
C SER A 478 3.38 -31.51 -0.22
N GLY A 479 2.48 -30.89 0.53
CA GLY A 479 1.06 -31.22 0.56
C GLY A 479 0.27 -30.64 -0.61
N TRP A 480 0.92 -29.89 -1.52
CA TRP A 480 0.25 -29.30 -2.68
C TRP A 480 -0.37 -30.36 -3.60
N ARG A 481 -1.57 -30.06 -4.10
CA ARG A 481 -2.27 -30.86 -5.11
C ARG A 481 -2.86 -29.91 -6.15
N ALA A 482 -2.53 -30.12 -7.42
CA ALA A 482 -3.12 -29.35 -8.52
C ALA A 482 -4.64 -29.54 -8.61
N GLU A 483 -5.12 -30.75 -8.24
CA GLU A 483 -6.53 -31.09 -8.19
C GLU A 483 -6.97 -31.46 -6.76
N GLY A 484 -8.08 -30.86 -6.33
CA GLY A 484 -8.67 -31.08 -5.01
C GLY A 484 -8.09 -30.18 -3.93
N ARG A 485 -8.24 -30.60 -2.67
CA ARG A 485 -7.78 -29.84 -1.50
C ARG A 485 -6.35 -30.23 -1.15
N SER A 486 -5.49 -29.23 -1.00
CA SER A 486 -4.10 -29.41 -0.55
C SER A 486 -4.03 -29.91 0.89
N LEU A 487 -2.97 -30.63 1.20
CA LEU A 487 -2.69 -31.11 2.54
C LEU A 487 -1.76 -30.13 3.27
N THR A 488 -1.89 -30.10 4.59
CA THR A 488 -0.95 -29.44 5.51
C THR A 488 -0.45 -30.48 6.51
N PHE A 489 0.83 -30.44 6.88
CA PHE A 489 1.40 -31.43 7.80
C PHE A 489 1.00 -31.17 9.26
N PRO A 490 0.97 -29.91 9.75
CA PRO A 490 0.33 -29.56 11.02
C PRO A 490 -1.21 -29.65 10.99
N ILE A 491 -1.85 -29.56 12.16
CA ILE A 491 -3.31 -29.49 12.27
C ILE A 491 -3.80 -28.06 12.00
N GLU A 492 -3.97 -27.74 10.72
CA GLU A 492 -4.43 -26.44 10.23
C GLU A 492 -5.53 -26.60 9.15
N HIS A 493 -6.33 -25.55 8.96
CA HIS A 493 -7.43 -25.50 7.99
C HIS A 493 -7.20 -24.52 6.83
N GLY A 494 -6.29 -23.59 7.03
CA GLY A 494 -5.65 -22.80 6.00
C GLY A 494 -4.14 -22.92 6.19
N SER A 495 -3.35 -22.85 5.13
CA SER A 495 -1.90 -22.93 5.28
C SER A 495 -1.17 -22.24 4.14
N HIS A 496 0.11 -21.97 4.35
CA HIS A 496 0.99 -21.32 3.39
C HIS A 496 2.45 -21.78 3.59
N GLY A 497 3.34 -21.46 2.65
CA GLY A 497 4.76 -21.81 2.66
C GLY A 497 5.19 -22.68 1.47
N GLY A 498 4.24 -23.29 0.77
CA GLY A 498 4.42 -24.16 -0.39
C GLY A 498 4.14 -23.47 -1.75
N PRO A 499 4.06 -24.28 -2.83
CA PRO A 499 3.94 -23.82 -4.21
C PRO A 499 2.50 -23.55 -4.66
N GLY A 500 1.52 -23.50 -3.77
CA GLY A 500 0.12 -23.41 -4.13
C GLY A 500 -0.29 -22.08 -4.75
N SER A 501 -1.33 -22.15 -5.58
CA SER A 501 -1.80 -21.06 -6.43
C SER A 501 -2.38 -19.85 -5.69
N GLN A 502 -2.95 -20.06 -4.50
CA GLN A 502 -3.52 -19.02 -3.64
C GLN A 502 -2.52 -18.56 -2.59
N GLU A 503 -1.72 -19.47 -2.02
CA GLU A 503 -0.68 -19.12 -1.05
C GLU A 503 0.43 -18.25 -1.66
N THR A 504 0.81 -18.51 -2.91
CA THR A 504 1.82 -17.69 -3.63
C THR A 504 1.26 -16.39 -4.21
N LYS A 505 -0.06 -16.19 -4.16
CA LYS A 505 -0.78 -15.08 -4.80
C LYS A 505 -1.26 -14.08 -3.77
N GLY A 506 -0.31 -13.29 -3.28
CA GLY A 506 -0.57 -12.05 -2.55
C GLY A 506 -1.09 -10.94 -3.47
N PHE A 507 -1.20 -9.74 -2.91
CA PHE A 507 -1.57 -8.54 -3.67
C PHE A 507 -0.72 -7.35 -3.26
N VAL A 508 -0.70 -6.32 -4.11
CA VAL A 508 -0.20 -5.00 -3.74
C VAL A 508 -1.14 -3.93 -4.28
N ILE A 509 -1.45 -2.96 -3.44
CA ILE A 509 -2.16 -1.72 -3.73
C ILE A 509 -1.11 -0.61 -3.64
N LEU A 510 -0.87 0.06 -4.76
CA LEU A 510 0.14 1.11 -4.88
C LEU A 510 -0.44 2.34 -5.61
N PRO A 511 0.17 3.53 -5.47
CA PRO A 511 -0.24 4.71 -6.22
C PRO A 511 -0.07 4.48 -7.72
N ASP A 512 -1.00 4.99 -8.53
CA ASP A 512 -0.97 4.90 -10.00
C ASP A 512 0.20 5.65 -10.67
N THR A 513 0.91 6.46 -9.90
CA THR A 513 2.08 7.23 -10.35
C THR A 513 3.39 6.42 -10.29
N VAL A 514 3.40 5.23 -9.72
CA VAL A 514 4.62 4.40 -9.62
C VAL A 514 4.76 3.59 -10.91
N GLY A 515 5.94 3.61 -11.56
CA GLY A 515 6.20 2.85 -12.79
C GLY A 515 6.09 1.33 -12.62
N GLY A 516 6.10 0.56 -13.72
CA GLY A 516 6.02 -0.91 -13.68
C GLY A 516 4.59 -1.48 -13.63
N ILE A 517 3.56 -0.63 -13.79
CA ILE A 517 2.13 -0.97 -13.78
C ILE A 517 1.74 -1.96 -14.88
N ASP A 518 2.53 -2.04 -15.96
CA ASP A 518 2.32 -2.93 -17.10
C ASP A 518 2.79 -4.37 -16.86
N GLN A 519 3.52 -4.63 -15.77
CA GLN A 519 3.92 -6.01 -15.43
C GLN A 519 2.69 -6.82 -15.00
N PRO A 520 2.61 -8.11 -15.38
CA PRO A 520 1.46 -8.96 -15.05
C PRO A 520 1.32 -9.22 -13.54
N PHE A 521 2.42 -9.14 -12.81
CA PHE A 521 2.52 -9.23 -11.36
C PHE A 521 3.79 -8.54 -10.87
N LEU A 522 3.86 -8.24 -9.57
CA LEU A 522 5.05 -7.73 -8.89
C LEU A 522 5.56 -8.77 -7.89
N ARG A 523 6.85 -8.75 -7.55
CA ARG A 523 7.43 -9.54 -6.45
C ARG A 523 8.08 -8.65 -5.38
N PRO A 524 8.51 -9.18 -4.23
CA PRO A 524 9.10 -8.36 -3.17
C PRO A 524 10.31 -7.53 -3.60
N LEU A 525 11.13 -8.05 -4.52
CA LEU A 525 12.24 -7.31 -5.10
C LEU A 525 11.80 -6.08 -5.92
N ASP A 526 10.68 -6.16 -6.64
CA ASP A 526 10.19 -5.00 -7.41
C ASP A 526 9.68 -3.91 -6.47
N LEU A 527 8.93 -4.29 -5.43
CA LEU A 527 8.49 -3.36 -4.39
C LEU A 527 9.69 -2.71 -3.69
N ARG A 528 10.75 -3.48 -3.40
CA ARG A 528 12.00 -2.95 -2.85
C ARG A 528 12.61 -1.87 -3.75
N VAL A 529 12.66 -2.10 -5.07
CA VAL A 529 13.20 -1.13 -6.04
C VAL A 529 12.36 0.15 -6.00
N HIS A 530 11.03 0.05 -6.07
CA HIS A 530 10.15 1.22 -6.00
C HIS A 530 10.34 2.04 -4.70
N VAL A 531 10.43 1.37 -3.56
CA VAL A 531 10.64 2.04 -2.26
C VAL A 531 11.99 2.75 -2.24
N ARG A 532 13.07 2.11 -2.71
CA ARG A 532 14.41 2.73 -2.75
C ARG A 532 14.44 3.94 -3.69
N THR A 533 13.90 3.78 -4.89
CA THR A 533 13.78 4.86 -5.88
C THR A 533 13.04 6.08 -5.30
N ILE A 534 11.94 5.88 -4.57
CA ILE A 534 11.22 6.99 -3.91
C ILE A 534 12.09 7.66 -2.83
N LEU A 535 12.83 6.89 -2.03
CA LEU A 535 13.65 7.42 -0.94
C LEU A 535 14.93 8.12 -1.43
N GLU A 536 15.53 7.63 -2.51
CA GLU A 536 16.81 8.10 -3.05
C GLU A 536 16.63 9.29 -4.01
N ASP A 537 15.63 9.26 -4.89
CA ASP A 537 15.51 10.22 -6.00
C ASP A 537 14.71 11.50 -5.66
N ARG A 538 14.30 11.73 -4.39
CA ARG A 538 13.48 12.88 -3.95
C ARG A 538 12.37 13.26 -4.95
N PHE A 539 11.51 12.30 -5.27
CA PHE A 539 10.66 12.28 -6.48
C PHE A 539 11.46 11.92 -7.74
N PRO A 540 11.44 10.66 -8.18
CA PRO A 540 11.63 10.39 -9.59
C PRO A 540 10.41 10.99 -10.29
N ALA A 541 10.64 12.06 -11.04
CA ALA A 541 9.77 12.42 -12.15
C ALA A 541 9.77 11.24 -13.14
N LEU A 542 8.95 10.24 -12.85
CA LEU A 542 8.40 9.33 -13.83
C LEU A 542 6.88 9.36 -13.61
N VAL A 543 6.31 10.55 -13.81
CA VAL A 543 5.05 10.61 -14.56
C VAL A 543 5.35 9.73 -15.78
N PRO A 544 4.66 8.60 -15.98
CA PRO A 544 4.91 7.77 -17.16
C PRO A 544 4.88 8.72 -18.33
N ALA A 545 6.01 8.80 -19.05
CA ALA A 545 6.22 9.71 -20.17
C ALA A 545 4.88 9.85 -20.85
N VAL A 546 4.25 11.03 -20.67
CA VAL A 546 2.86 11.31 -21.06
C VAL A 546 2.67 10.55 -22.33
N LYS A 547 1.81 9.50 -22.32
CA LYS A 547 1.65 8.64 -23.49
C LYS A 547 1.54 9.62 -24.63
N LYS A 548 2.56 9.64 -25.50
CA LYS A 548 2.44 10.26 -26.81
C LYS A 548 1.31 9.44 -27.38
N TYR A 549 0.09 9.94 -27.22
CA TYR A 549 -1.02 9.40 -27.96
C TYR A 549 -0.50 9.54 -29.38
N ASP A 550 -0.27 8.42 -30.06
CA ASP A 550 -0.13 8.43 -31.51
C ASP A 550 -1.44 9.08 -31.98
N TYR A 551 -1.38 10.39 -32.20
CA TYR A 551 -2.54 11.26 -32.13
C TYR A 551 -3.51 10.84 -33.22
N ALA A 552 -4.65 10.27 -32.82
CA ALA A 552 -5.83 10.28 -33.66
C ALA A 552 -6.15 11.77 -33.93
N PRO A 553 -6.32 12.20 -35.19
CA PRO A 553 -5.97 13.56 -35.61
C PRO A 553 -6.93 14.69 -35.18
N GLN A 554 -7.73 14.58 -34.10
CA GLN A 554 -8.74 15.58 -33.74
C GLN A 554 -9.03 15.80 -32.23
N ILE A 555 -8.24 15.30 -31.28
CA ILE A 555 -8.59 15.38 -29.84
C ILE A 555 -7.73 16.41 -29.07
N ILE A 556 -8.37 17.36 -28.40
CA ILE A 556 -7.71 18.31 -27.49
C ILE A 556 -8.26 18.17 -26.08
N LYS A 557 -7.37 18.03 -25.09
CA LYS A 557 -7.74 17.98 -23.68
C LYS A 557 -7.32 19.25 -22.95
N VAL A 558 -8.25 19.86 -22.23
CA VAL A 558 -7.98 21.05 -21.42
C VAL A 558 -8.39 20.85 -19.97
N LEU A 559 -7.78 21.63 -19.09
CA LEU A 559 -8.08 21.66 -17.66
C LEU A 559 -8.05 23.09 -17.12
N THR A 560 -8.99 23.45 -16.25
CA THR A 560 -8.95 24.71 -15.49
C THR A 560 -8.94 24.42 -14.01
N TYR A 561 -8.11 25.15 -13.25
CA TYR A 561 -7.95 24.91 -11.82
C TYR A 561 -7.53 26.18 -11.06
N ASN A 562 -8.38 26.63 -10.15
CA ASN A 562 -7.98 27.58 -9.13
C ASN A 562 -7.15 26.82 -8.08
N VAL A 563 -5.86 27.15 -7.98
CA VAL A 563 -4.90 26.40 -7.14
C VAL A 563 -4.73 26.99 -5.75
N HIS A 564 -5.42 28.09 -5.42
CA HIS A 564 -5.38 28.74 -4.12
C HIS A 564 -3.93 28.96 -3.62
N SER A 565 -3.09 29.50 -4.50
CA SER A 565 -1.64 29.71 -4.27
C SER A 565 -0.90 28.43 -3.85
N CYS A 566 -1.31 27.29 -4.38
CA CYS A 566 -0.84 25.94 -4.03
C CYS A 566 -0.91 25.64 -2.52
N LEU A 567 -1.73 26.37 -1.77
CA LEU A 567 -1.96 26.19 -0.35
C LEU A 567 -3.17 25.29 -0.14
N GLY A 568 -2.90 24.02 0.14
CA GLY A 568 -3.95 23.04 0.34
C GLY A 568 -4.85 23.35 1.54
N MET A 569 -6.00 22.67 1.59
CA MET A 569 -6.86 22.59 2.75
C MET A 569 -6.16 21.91 3.94
N ASP A 570 -5.04 21.22 3.69
CA ASP A 570 -4.11 20.78 4.73
C ASP A 570 -3.20 21.89 5.28
N GLY A 571 -3.31 23.13 4.79
CA GLY A 571 -2.50 24.28 5.19
C GLY A 571 -1.07 24.25 4.68
N LYS A 572 -0.75 23.36 3.74
CA LYS A 572 0.60 23.19 3.18
C LYS A 572 0.70 23.79 1.80
N LEU A 573 1.79 24.53 1.60
CA LEU A 573 2.18 25.06 0.30
C LEU A 573 2.89 23.96 -0.48
N PHE A 574 2.28 23.35 -1.49
CA PHE A 574 2.86 22.20 -2.19
C PHE A 574 2.56 22.17 -3.71
N PRO A 575 3.32 22.93 -4.53
CA PRO A 575 3.12 22.97 -5.98
C PRO A 575 3.23 21.61 -6.69
N ALA A 576 4.15 20.74 -6.25
CA ALA A 576 4.29 19.41 -6.86
C ALA A 576 3.03 18.53 -6.71
N ARG A 577 2.22 18.73 -5.66
CA ARG A 577 0.91 18.07 -5.51
C ARG A 577 -0.04 18.49 -6.63
N ILE A 578 -0.04 19.78 -6.98
CA ILE A 578 -0.85 20.33 -8.06
C ILE A 578 -0.40 19.76 -9.40
N ALA A 579 0.91 19.73 -9.66
CA ALA A 579 1.47 19.11 -10.86
C ALA A 579 1.09 17.62 -10.95
N ARG A 580 1.21 16.87 -9.86
CA ARG A 580 0.79 15.46 -9.78
C ARG A 580 -0.70 15.29 -10.14
N ILE A 581 -1.59 16.09 -9.55
CA ILE A 581 -3.02 16.09 -9.89
C ILE A 581 -3.22 16.33 -11.39
N ILE A 582 -2.62 17.38 -11.94
CA ILE A 582 -2.76 17.72 -13.36
C ILE A 582 -2.23 16.59 -14.26
N SER A 583 -1.08 16.00 -13.90
CA SER A 583 -0.40 14.97 -14.69
C SER A 583 -1.26 13.72 -14.90
N ARG A 584 -2.02 13.29 -13.88
CA ARG A 584 -2.93 12.12 -13.96
C ARG A 584 -4.00 12.28 -15.03
N HIS A 585 -4.40 13.52 -15.29
CA HIS A 585 -5.35 13.82 -16.35
C HIS A 585 -4.67 14.16 -17.67
N SER A 586 -3.34 14.33 -17.72
CA SER A 586 -2.57 14.57 -18.94
C SER A 586 -3.22 15.58 -19.91
N PRO A 587 -3.62 16.78 -19.44
CA PRO A 587 -4.16 17.80 -20.34
C PRO A 587 -3.07 18.32 -21.29
N ASP A 588 -3.50 18.82 -22.45
CA ASP A 588 -2.63 19.51 -23.40
C ASP A 588 -2.43 20.98 -23.03
N ILE A 589 -3.47 21.60 -22.45
CA ILE A 589 -3.48 23.01 -22.06
C ILE A 589 -4.17 23.17 -20.69
N VAL A 590 -3.58 23.96 -19.80
CA VAL A 590 -4.07 24.18 -18.43
C VAL A 590 -4.22 25.66 -18.14
N ALA A 591 -5.40 26.06 -17.64
CA ALA A 591 -5.63 27.39 -17.07
C ALA A 591 -5.52 27.33 -15.53
N LEU A 592 -4.55 28.05 -14.97
CA LEU A 592 -4.38 28.16 -13.52
C LEU A 592 -4.78 29.54 -13.02
N GLN A 593 -5.54 29.59 -11.93
CA GLN A 593 -5.89 30.81 -11.22
C GLN A 593 -5.28 30.83 -9.82
N GLU A 594 -5.07 32.03 -9.28
CA GLU A 594 -4.49 32.27 -7.95
C GLU A 594 -3.05 31.80 -7.76
N VAL A 595 -2.23 31.98 -8.78
CA VAL A 595 -0.83 31.52 -8.79
C VAL A 595 0.09 32.59 -8.20
N ASP A 596 0.95 32.20 -7.27
CA ASP A 596 1.99 33.06 -6.71
C ASP A 596 3.32 32.90 -7.47
N LYS A 597 4.05 34.00 -7.60
CA LYS A 597 5.43 34.04 -8.08
C LYS A 597 6.25 34.97 -7.21
N ASN A 598 7.30 34.46 -6.56
CA ASN A 598 8.19 35.23 -5.68
C ASN A 598 7.48 35.94 -4.51
N MET A 599 6.28 35.51 -4.11
CA MET A 599 5.57 36.05 -2.95
C MET A 599 6.13 35.46 -1.65
N GLU A 600 6.30 36.28 -0.60
CA GLU A 600 6.80 35.83 0.71
C GLU A 600 5.94 34.70 1.29
N ARG A 601 4.60 34.80 1.15
CA ARG A 601 3.64 33.76 1.60
C ARG A 601 3.83 32.41 0.88
N SER A 602 4.40 32.45 -0.32
CA SER A 602 4.74 31.27 -1.14
C SER A 602 6.21 30.86 -1.00
N ARG A 603 6.92 31.34 0.04
CA ARG A 603 8.37 31.12 0.23
C ARG A 603 9.20 31.52 -0.98
N ASN A 604 8.77 32.57 -1.67
CA ASN A 604 9.38 33.10 -2.88
C ASN A 604 9.50 32.08 -4.04
N GLN A 605 8.56 31.13 -4.13
CA GLN A 605 8.53 30.15 -5.22
C GLN A 605 7.88 30.75 -6.48
N ASP A 606 8.35 30.32 -7.66
CA ASP A 606 7.62 30.50 -8.93
C ASP A 606 6.74 29.27 -9.16
N GLN A 607 5.48 29.34 -8.73
CA GLN A 607 4.58 28.19 -8.74
C GLN A 607 4.24 27.73 -10.15
N ALA A 608 4.06 28.69 -11.09
CA ALA A 608 3.74 28.38 -12.47
C ALA A 608 4.87 27.56 -13.11
N ASN A 609 6.12 28.00 -12.95
CA ASN A 609 7.27 27.30 -13.50
C ASN A 609 7.51 25.95 -12.85
N LEU A 610 7.43 25.86 -11.51
CA LEU A 610 7.59 24.58 -10.80
C LEU A 610 6.57 23.51 -11.23
N ILE A 611 5.33 23.92 -11.48
CA ILE A 611 4.29 23.01 -11.98
C ILE A 611 4.57 22.63 -13.44
N ALA A 612 4.95 23.59 -14.28
CA ALA A 612 5.19 23.38 -15.70
C ALA A 612 6.39 22.47 -15.98
N GLU A 613 7.49 22.63 -15.23
CA GLU A 613 8.68 21.77 -15.31
C GLU A 613 8.33 20.30 -15.04
N GLN A 614 7.48 20.02 -14.03
CA GLN A 614 7.06 18.66 -13.70
C GLN A 614 6.11 18.04 -14.73
N LEU A 615 5.41 18.87 -15.51
CA LEU A 615 4.46 18.44 -16.53
C LEU A 615 5.07 18.36 -17.94
N ASP A 616 6.31 18.81 -18.09
CA ASP A 616 6.98 19.05 -19.38
C ASP A 616 6.10 19.96 -20.27
N MET A 617 5.76 21.14 -19.75
CA MET A 617 4.90 22.14 -20.42
C MET A 617 5.55 23.53 -20.38
N GLN A 618 5.19 24.39 -21.32
CA GLN A 618 5.56 25.81 -21.29
C GLN A 618 4.61 26.56 -20.33
N SER A 619 5.15 27.43 -19.50
CA SER A 619 4.39 28.32 -18.61
C SER A 619 4.38 29.76 -19.11
N ILE A 620 3.19 30.36 -19.14
CA ILE A 620 3.01 31.79 -19.40
C ILE A 620 2.24 32.37 -18.23
N PHE A 621 2.89 33.27 -17.47
CA PHE A 621 2.35 33.88 -16.26
C PHE A 621 1.97 35.35 -16.51
N PHE A 622 0.82 35.76 -15.98
CA PHE A 622 0.34 37.13 -16.05
C PHE A 622 0.08 37.71 -14.65
N PRO A 623 0.85 38.72 -14.20
CA PRO A 623 0.68 39.33 -12.89
C PRO A 623 -0.55 40.26 -12.85
N LEU A 624 -1.44 40.03 -11.88
CA LEU A 624 -2.58 40.91 -11.57
C LEU A 624 -2.30 41.84 -10.38
N LEU A 625 -1.45 41.36 -9.48
CA LEU A 625 -0.99 42.08 -8.30
C LEU A 625 0.53 41.98 -8.22
N GLN A 626 1.18 43.09 -7.89
CA GLN A 626 2.59 43.15 -7.53
C GLN A 626 2.70 43.74 -6.12
N ASP A 627 3.39 43.04 -5.22
CA ASP A 627 3.61 43.46 -3.83
C ASP A 627 5.04 43.12 -3.40
N ARG A 628 5.83 44.14 -3.03
CA ARG A 628 7.20 44.00 -2.50
C ARG A 628 8.13 43.05 -3.29
N GLY A 629 7.98 43.01 -4.61
CA GLY A 629 8.78 42.16 -5.51
C GLY A 629 8.19 40.76 -5.78
N GLY A 630 7.08 40.40 -5.12
CA GLY A 630 6.27 39.24 -5.45
C GLY A 630 5.12 39.58 -6.37
N GLU A 631 4.66 38.59 -7.14
CA GLU A 631 3.59 38.69 -8.12
C GLU A 631 2.52 37.64 -7.85
N TYR A 632 1.25 37.98 -8.13
CA TYR A 632 0.11 37.06 -8.04
C TYR A 632 -0.79 37.26 -9.24
N GLY A 633 -1.28 36.16 -9.83
CA GLY A 633 -2.16 36.28 -10.99
C GLY A 633 -2.57 34.96 -11.62
N LEU A 634 -2.58 34.95 -12.95
CA LEU A 634 -3.04 33.86 -13.80
C LEU A 634 -1.86 33.19 -14.49
N ALA A 635 -1.98 31.90 -14.77
CA ALA A 635 -1.04 31.21 -15.65
C ALA A 635 -1.77 30.35 -16.67
N ILE A 636 -1.20 30.23 -17.87
CA ILE A 636 -1.56 29.19 -18.83
C ILE A 636 -0.34 28.29 -19.01
N LEU A 637 -0.55 26.98 -18.87
CA LEU A 637 0.44 25.97 -19.20
C LEU A 637 0.06 25.30 -20.52
N SER A 638 0.99 25.07 -21.43
CA SER A 638 0.70 24.49 -22.75
C SER A 638 1.79 23.54 -23.22
N ARG A 639 1.40 22.43 -23.87
CA ARG A 639 2.31 21.59 -24.67
C ARG A 639 2.62 22.17 -26.05
N TYR A 640 1.78 23.09 -26.51
CA TYR A 640 1.89 23.74 -27.81
C TYR A 640 2.58 25.10 -27.69
N PRO A 641 3.35 25.52 -28.71
CA PRO A 641 3.94 26.85 -28.74
C PRO A 641 2.85 27.93 -28.84
N SER A 642 3.09 29.05 -28.17
CA SER A 642 2.28 30.26 -28.31
C SER A 642 2.84 31.17 -29.39
N ASN A 643 2.00 31.61 -30.33
CA ASN A 643 2.37 32.53 -31.40
C ASN A 643 1.97 33.98 -31.13
N ALA A 644 0.90 34.17 -30.36
CA ALA A 644 0.45 35.47 -29.92
C ALA A 644 -0.13 35.35 -28.52
N MET A 645 0.08 36.40 -27.72
CA MET A 645 -0.46 36.48 -26.38
C MET A 645 -1.03 37.87 -26.13
N GLY A 646 -2.05 37.93 -25.30
CA GLY A 646 -2.58 39.19 -24.81
C GLY A 646 -3.12 39.07 -23.39
N PHE A 647 -3.23 40.20 -22.73
CA PHE A 647 -3.79 40.29 -21.39
C PHE A 647 -4.52 41.61 -21.21
N LYS A 648 -5.49 41.63 -20.31
CA LYS A 648 -6.23 42.86 -19.96
C LYS A 648 -6.61 42.85 -18.49
N ILE A 649 -6.30 43.94 -17.80
CA ILE A 649 -6.82 44.21 -16.46
C ILE A 649 -8.30 44.59 -16.60
N LEU A 650 -9.15 43.98 -15.78
CA LEU A 650 -10.59 44.17 -15.80
C LEU A 650 -11.03 45.34 -14.90
N PRO A 651 -12.17 45.98 -15.18
CA PRO A 651 -12.67 47.10 -14.40
C PRO A 651 -12.85 46.77 -12.92
N LYS A 652 -12.58 47.78 -12.09
CA LYS A 652 -12.71 47.73 -10.62
C LYS A 652 -13.61 48.87 -10.18
N LEU A 653 -14.50 48.61 -9.23
CA LEU A 653 -15.39 49.65 -8.70
C LEU A 653 -14.72 50.35 -7.53
N LYS A 654 -14.91 51.68 -7.43
CA LYS A 654 -14.40 52.46 -6.29
C LYS A 654 -15.18 52.07 -5.03
N MET A 655 -14.51 51.44 -4.07
CA MET A 655 -15.10 50.98 -2.80
C MET A 655 -14.22 51.40 -1.61
N LYS A 656 -14.80 51.52 -0.41
CA LYS A 656 -14.09 51.90 0.84
C LYS A 656 -12.90 50.98 1.16
N ARG A 657 -13.01 49.69 0.81
CA ARG A 657 -11.90 48.75 0.78
C ARG A 657 -11.73 48.27 -0.66
N PRO A 658 -10.61 48.57 -1.32
CA PRO A 658 -10.40 48.14 -2.70
C PRO A 658 -10.37 46.60 -2.76
N SER A 659 -11.09 46.03 -3.73
CA SER A 659 -11.01 44.62 -4.09
C SER A 659 -9.64 44.28 -4.68
N GLU A 660 -9.35 43.00 -4.93
CA GLU A 660 -8.15 42.61 -5.65
C GLU A 660 -8.29 42.92 -7.15
N ASN A 661 -7.18 43.20 -7.84
CA ASN A 661 -7.21 43.35 -9.29
C ASN A 661 -7.56 42.01 -9.95
N ARG A 662 -8.34 42.08 -11.03
CA ARG A 662 -8.77 40.93 -11.83
C ARG A 662 -8.42 41.18 -13.29
N GLY A 663 -8.28 40.10 -14.05
CA GLY A 663 -7.81 40.17 -15.42
C GLY A 663 -8.22 38.97 -16.23
N VAL A 664 -8.07 39.10 -17.54
CA VAL A 664 -8.18 38.00 -18.51
C VAL A 664 -6.88 37.94 -19.30
N MET A 665 -6.36 36.74 -19.52
CA MET A 665 -5.25 36.48 -20.42
C MET A 665 -5.69 35.51 -21.51
N TRP A 666 -5.11 35.63 -22.69
CA TRP A 666 -5.38 34.71 -23.80
C TRP A 666 -4.15 34.46 -24.65
N LEU A 667 -4.10 33.25 -25.21
CA LEU A 667 -3.05 32.80 -26.11
C LEU A 667 -3.67 32.31 -27.40
N ARG A 668 -3.00 32.58 -28.53
CA ARG A 668 -3.19 31.86 -29.78
C ARG A 668 -2.13 30.77 -29.86
N LEU A 669 -2.57 29.52 -29.77
CA LEU A 669 -1.75 28.32 -29.74
C LEU A 669 -1.82 27.61 -31.09
N ASP A 670 -0.68 27.14 -31.58
CA ASP A 670 -0.62 26.27 -32.75
C ASP A 670 -0.73 24.82 -32.30
N THR A 671 -1.95 24.30 -32.34
CA THR A 671 -2.23 22.91 -31.94
C THR A 671 -2.12 21.97 -33.14
N HIS A 672 -2.12 20.66 -32.88
CA HIS A 672 -2.21 19.67 -33.95
C HIS A 672 -3.55 19.72 -34.73
N CYS A 673 -4.59 20.36 -34.17
CA CYS A 673 -5.86 20.63 -34.85
C CYS A 673 -5.87 21.98 -35.60
N GLY A 674 -4.75 22.72 -35.62
CA GLY A 674 -4.65 24.08 -36.16
C GLY A 674 -4.66 25.18 -35.08
N PRO A 675 -4.77 26.46 -35.48
CA PRO A 675 -4.70 27.59 -34.57
C PRO A 675 -5.93 27.66 -33.66
N MET A 676 -5.73 27.85 -32.36
CA MET A 676 -6.80 27.93 -31.36
C MET A 676 -6.53 29.04 -30.35
N HIS A 677 -7.58 29.72 -29.91
CA HIS A 677 -7.53 30.73 -28.85
C HIS A 677 -7.94 30.14 -27.51
N PHE A 678 -7.07 30.29 -26.51
CA PHE A 678 -7.31 29.80 -25.16
C PHE A 678 -7.28 30.96 -24.17
N PHE A 679 -8.40 31.18 -23.48
CA PHE A 679 -8.59 32.24 -22.49
C PHE A 679 -8.58 31.69 -21.07
N ASN A 680 -7.97 32.45 -20.15
CA ASN A 680 -8.01 32.21 -18.71
C ASN A 680 -8.41 33.51 -18.00
N THR A 681 -9.37 33.43 -17.07
CA THR A 681 -9.81 34.56 -16.25
C THR A 681 -10.04 34.15 -14.80
N HIS A 682 -10.01 35.14 -13.91
CA HIS A 682 -10.55 35.03 -12.56
C HIS A 682 -11.35 36.31 -12.31
N LEU A 683 -12.65 36.21 -12.02
CA LEU A 683 -13.50 37.38 -11.75
C LEU A 683 -13.55 37.73 -10.27
N SER A 684 -13.99 38.95 -9.95
CA SER A 684 -14.19 39.41 -8.57
C SER A 684 -15.19 38.51 -7.85
N TYR A 685 -15.21 38.47 -6.53
CA TYR A 685 -16.34 37.85 -5.80
C TYR A 685 -17.50 38.85 -5.61
N ILE A 686 -17.26 40.15 -5.85
CA ILE A 686 -18.25 41.23 -5.67
C ILE A 686 -19.20 41.27 -6.87
N THR A 687 -20.51 41.15 -6.62
CA THR A 687 -21.53 41.00 -7.67
C THR A 687 -21.53 42.12 -8.71
N SER A 688 -21.46 43.38 -8.28
CA SER A 688 -21.45 44.54 -9.19
C SER A 688 -20.18 44.61 -10.04
N GLU A 689 -19.02 44.26 -9.46
CA GLU A 689 -17.76 44.19 -10.20
C GLU A 689 -17.78 43.04 -11.21
N LYS A 690 -18.17 41.82 -10.80
CA LYS A 690 -18.28 40.67 -11.71
C LYS A 690 -19.06 40.99 -12.98
N MET A 691 -20.19 41.66 -12.83
CA MET A 691 -21.02 42.02 -13.98
C MET A 691 -20.32 43.03 -14.90
N ALA A 692 -19.71 44.08 -14.33
CA ALA A 692 -18.95 45.06 -15.11
C ALA A 692 -17.74 44.42 -15.82
N GLN A 693 -17.07 43.49 -15.14
CA GLN A 693 -15.93 42.75 -15.68
C GLN A 693 -16.34 41.82 -16.83
N MET A 694 -17.43 41.07 -16.68
CA MET A 694 -17.92 40.21 -17.75
C MET A 694 -18.43 41.00 -18.96
N ARG A 695 -19.16 42.10 -18.73
CA ARG A 695 -19.54 43.02 -19.82
C ARG A 695 -18.31 43.52 -20.56
N HIS A 696 -17.26 43.92 -19.85
CA HIS A 696 -16.03 44.37 -20.50
C HIS A 696 -15.34 43.29 -21.34
N ILE A 697 -15.46 42.00 -20.97
CA ILE A 697 -14.95 40.88 -21.77
C ILE A 697 -15.82 40.64 -23.01
N VAL A 698 -17.15 40.58 -22.82
CA VAL A 698 -18.11 40.19 -23.87
C VAL A 698 -18.43 41.35 -24.82
N GLU A 699 -18.74 42.53 -24.28
CA GLU A 699 -19.11 43.75 -25.03
C GLU A 699 -17.87 44.55 -25.48
N GLY A 700 -16.69 44.30 -24.88
CA GLY A 700 -15.43 44.93 -25.28
C GLY A 700 -14.81 44.36 -26.57
N ASN A 701 -15.59 43.63 -27.38
CA ASN A 701 -15.23 42.98 -28.64
C ASN A 701 -14.03 42.03 -28.56
N MET A 702 -13.65 41.53 -27.38
CA MET A 702 -12.48 40.64 -27.24
C MET A 702 -12.71 39.29 -27.93
N LEU A 703 -13.91 38.74 -27.81
CA LEU A 703 -14.29 37.49 -28.50
C LEU A 703 -14.64 37.74 -29.97
N ASP A 704 -15.23 38.89 -30.29
CA ASP A 704 -15.66 39.24 -31.64
C ASP A 704 -14.47 39.62 -32.57
N ALA A 705 -13.31 39.96 -32.00
CA ALA A 705 -12.07 40.20 -32.75
C ALA A 705 -11.37 38.92 -33.24
N ILE A 706 -11.80 37.75 -32.77
CA ILE A 706 -11.20 36.46 -33.15
C ILE A 706 -11.79 36.03 -34.52
N PRO A 707 -10.96 35.54 -35.46
CA PRO A 707 -11.47 35.02 -36.73
C PRO A 707 -12.52 33.95 -36.50
N SER A 708 -13.68 34.07 -37.15
CA SER A 708 -14.82 33.16 -36.95
C SER A 708 -14.55 31.69 -37.33
N SER A 709 -13.43 31.42 -37.99
CA SER A 709 -12.93 30.08 -38.36
C SER A 709 -12.00 29.46 -37.31
N GLU A 710 -11.49 30.23 -36.35
CA GLU A 710 -10.55 29.74 -35.34
C GLU A 710 -11.31 29.34 -34.05
N PRO A 711 -11.06 28.15 -33.48
CA PRO A 711 -11.67 27.72 -32.23
C PRO A 711 -11.30 28.60 -31.04
N VAL A 712 -12.27 28.78 -30.14
CA VAL A 712 -12.08 29.46 -28.86
C VAL A 712 -12.42 28.51 -27.72
N ILE A 713 -11.57 28.46 -26.71
CA ILE A 713 -11.83 27.87 -25.40
C ILE A 713 -11.66 28.97 -24.35
N PHE A 714 -12.64 29.13 -23.47
CA PHE A 714 -12.63 30.14 -22.42
C PHE A 714 -12.82 29.49 -21.05
N CYS A 715 -11.82 29.62 -20.20
CA CYS A 715 -11.73 28.95 -18.91
C CYS A 715 -11.61 29.94 -17.75
N GLY A 716 -12.00 29.50 -16.55
CA GLY A 716 -11.62 30.16 -15.32
C GLY A 716 -12.64 30.12 -14.20
N ASP A 717 -12.27 30.75 -13.09
CA ASP A 717 -13.13 30.98 -11.94
C ASP A 717 -13.95 32.26 -12.16
N LEU A 718 -15.24 32.09 -12.43
CA LEU A 718 -16.16 33.21 -12.62
C LEU A 718 -16.72 33.76 -11.31
N ASN A 719 -16.46 33.08 -10.18
CA ASN A 719 -17.05 33.37 -8.88
C ASN A 719 -18.60 33.47 -8.92
N SER A 720 -19.24 32.80 -9.89
CA SER A 720 -20.65 32.95 -10.22
C SER A 720 -21.31 31.62 -10.55
N GLY A 721 -22.52 31.39 -10.07
CA GLY A 721 -23.33 30.21 -10.41
C GLY A 721 -23.96 30.29 -11.80
N SER A 722 -24.47 29.14 -12.28
CA SER A 722 -25.03 28.96 -13.62
C SER A 722 -26.30 29.77 -13.92
N ASP A 723 -27.00 30.24 -12.88
CA ASP A 723 -28.21 31.07 -13.05
C ASP A 723 -27.92 32.57 -13.02
N SER A 724 -26.66 32.95 -12.78
CA SER A 724 -26.28 34.36 -12.63
C SER A 724 -26.31 35.12 -13.97
N PRO A 725 -26.66 36.43 -13.96
CA PRO A 725 -26.54 37.27 -15.15
C PRO A 725 -25.13 37.30 -15.74
N THR A 726 -24.10 37.25 -14.89
CA THR A 726 -22.69 37.17 -15.29
C THR A 726 -22.41 35.93 -16.14
N TYR A 727 -22.89 34.76 -15.70
CA TYR A 727 -22.74 33.52 -16.48
C TYR A 727 -23.49 33.61 -17.81
N LYS A 728 -24.74 34.12 -17.78
CA LYS A 728 -25.61 34.19 -18.95
C LYS A 728 -24.97 34.96 -20.11
N LEU A 729 -24.35 36.11 -19.83
CA LEU A 729 -23.65 36.92 -20.83
C LEU A 729 -22.60 36.14 -21.62
N LEU A 730 -21.81 35.29 -20.96
CA LEU A 730 -20.80 34.48 -21.64
C LEU A 730 -21.43 33.29 -22.37
N SER A 731 -22.43 32.65 -21.76
CA SER A 731 -23.13 31.50 -22.35
C SER A 731 -23.97 31.83 -23.59
N GLU A 732 -24.27 33.12 -23.82
CA GLU A 732 -24.90 33.60 -25.06
C GLU A 732 -23.93 33.60 -26.26
N LYS A 733 -22.62 33.68 -25.99
CA LYS A 733 -21.55 33.72 -27.01
C LYS A 733 -20.83 32.39 -27.18
N LEU A 734 -20.66 31.63 -26.11
CA LEU A 734 -19.94 30.35 -26.08
C LEU A 734 -20.77 29.25 -25.41
N ILE A 735 -20.49 28.00 -25.78
CA ILE A 735 -21.20 26.82 -25.27
C ILE A 735 -20.52 26.34 -23.98
N ASP A 736 -21.31 26.07 -22.94
CA ASP A 736 -20.83 25.50 -21.68
C ASP A 736 -20.60 23.99 -21.82
N SER A 737 -19.36 23.55 -21.63
CA SER A 737 -18.98 22.14 -21.81
C SER A 737 -19.78 21.19 -20.92
N GLN A 738 -20.12 21.59 -19.69
CA GLN A 738 -20.86 20.71 -18.76
C GLN A 738 -22.35 20.59 -19.11
N LYS A 739 -22.88 21.39 -20.05
CA LYS A 739 -24.29 21.31 -20.49
C LYS A 739 -24.55 20.35 -21.65
N VAL A 740 -23.52 19.67 -22.15
CA VAL A 740 -23.65 18.78 -23.32
C VAL A 740 -24.39 17.48 -23.03
N HIS A 741 -24.50 17.07 -21.76
CA HIS A 741 -25.37 15.96 -21.35
C HIS A 741 -26.67 16.51 -20.72
N PRO A 742 -27.74 16.74 -21.50
CA PRO A 742 -28.97 17.39 -21.01
C PRO A 742 -29.68 16.65 -19.85
N HIS A 743 -29.32 15.38 -19.61
CA HIS A 743 -29.91 14.53 -18.58
C HIS A 743 -29.06 14.38 -17.31
N SER A 744 -27.90 15.05 -17.23
CA SER A 744 -27.06 15.05 -16.03
C SER A 744 -26.86 16.48 -15.53
N PRO A 745 -27.14 16.77 -14.24
CA PRO A 745 -26.87 18.09 -13.70
C PRO A 745 -25.35 18.36 -13.72
N PRO A 746 -24.91 19.60 -14.04
CA PRO A 746 -23.51 19.99 -13.92
C PRO A 746 -22.98 19.80 -12.49
N ASP A 747 -21.71 19.43 -12.37
CA ASP A 747 -21.07 19.14 -11.09
C ASP A 747 -20.55 20.42 -10.39
N PRO A 748 -20.66 20.51 -9.05
CA PRO A 748 -20.12 21.62 -8.27
C PRO A 748 -18.60 21.53 -8.09
N THR A 749 -17.95 22.69 -7.98
CA THR A 749 -16.48 22.83 -7.90
C THR A 749 -15.99 23.40 -6.56
N PHE A 750 -16.85 24.02 -5.75
CA PHE A 750 -16.50 24.70 -4.49
C PHE A 750 -17.55 24.46 -3.38
N ILE A 751 -17.22 24.33 -2.09
CA ILE A 751 -15.88 24.17 -1.48
C ILE A 751 -15.45 22.72 -1.70
N SER A 752 -14.24 22.48 -2.18
CA SER A 752 -13.72 21.17 -2.58
C SER A 752 -14.00 20.03 -1.56
N SER A 753 -13.85 20.30 -0.27
CA SER A 753 -14.15 19.33 0.80
C SER A 753 -15.61 18.84 0.85
N TYR A 754 -16.57 19.69 0.48
CA TYR A 754 -17.99 19.39 0.36
C TYR A 754 -18.59 20.25 -0.75
N PRO A 755 -18.42 19.84 -2.03
CA PRO A 755 -18.76 20.67 -3.18
C PRO A 755 -20.27 20.98 -3.23
N LEU A 756 -20.61 22.26 -3.28
CA LEU A 756 -21.99 22.77 -3.26
C LEU A 756 -22.27 23.81 -4.34
N LEU A 757 -21.26 24.54 -4.77
CA LEU A 757 -21.34 25.65 -5.72
C LEU A 757 -20.49 25.32 -6.95
N ARG A 758 -20.98 25.71 -8.12
CA ARG A 758 -20.26 25.65 -9.38
C ARG A 758 -19.77 27.04 -9.73
N LEU A 759 -18.45 27.26 -9.63
CA LEU A 759 -17.82 28.57 -9.85
C LEU A 759 -16.80 28.55 -11.00
N ASP A 760 -16.31 27.37 -11.36
CA ASP A 760 -15.28 27.16 -12.39
C ASP A 760 -15.89 26.58 -13.65
N TYR A 761 -15.52 27.14 -14.81
CA TYR A 761 -16.17 26.83 -16.09
C TYR A 761 -15.16 26.62 -17.22
N ILE A 762 -15.56 25.79 -18.17
CA ILE A 762 -14.92 25.64 -19.49
C ILE A 762 -16.01 25.90 -20.53
N PHE A 763 -15.86 27.00 -21.26
CA PHE A 763 -16.68 27.34 -22.42
C PHE A 763 -15.92 27.09 -23.71
N HIS A 764 -16.63 26.79 -24.79
CA HIS A 764 -16.03 26.56 -26.09
C HIS A 764 -16.87 27.14 -27.23
N SER A 765 -16.21 27.44 -28.35
CA SER A 765 -16.87 27.76 -29.60
C SER A 765 -17.43 26.49 -30.27
N ARG A 766 -18.33 26.68 -31.25
CA ARG A 766 -18.99 25.61 -32.03
C ARG A 766 -18.06 24.65 -32.78
N HIS A 767 -16.79 25.03 -33.00
CA HIS A 767 -15.81 24.21 -33.71
C HIS A 767 -15.33 23.01 -32.89
N LEU A 768 -15.70 22.96 -31.61
CA LEU A 768 -15.29 21.95 -30.65
C LEU A 768 -16.53 21.25 -30.11
N ALA A 769 -16.51 19.92 -30.12
CA ALA A 769 -17.53 19.10 -29.48
C ALA A 769 -16.92 18.40 -28.25
N PRO A 770 -17.41 18.66 -27.02
CA PRO A 770 -16.90 17.97 -25.85
C PRO A 770 -17.40 16.52 -25.85
N VAL A 771 -16.46 15.58 -25.80
CA VAL A 771 -16.72 14.14 -25.71
C VAL A 771 -16.88 13.70 -24.26
N ARG A 772 -16.13 14.34 -23.36
CA ARG A 772 -16.14 14.05 -21.94
C ARG A 772 -15.81 15.31 -21.15
N VAL A 773 -16.61 15.57 -20.13
CA VAL A 773 -16.38 16.66 -19.18
C VAL A 773 -16.48 16.09 -17.78
N GLU A 774 -15.57 16.49 -16.90
CA GLU A 774 -15.45 15.94 -15.56
C GLU A 774 -15.01 17.01 -14.58
N VAL A 775 -15.70 17.09 -13.43
CA VAL A 775 -15.16 17.74 -12.23
C VAL A 775 -14.43 16.67 -11.42
N ILE A 776 -13.12 16.83 -11.29
CA ILE A 776 -12.25 15.83 -10.69
C ILE A 776 -12.37 15.94 -9.18
N ASN A 777 -13.04 14.96 -8.57
CA ASN A 777 -13.46 14.99 -7.17
C ASN A 777 -12.90 13.83 -6.34
N ASP A 778 -11.60 13.58 -6.48
CA ASP A 778 -10.85 12.64 -5.65
C ASP A 778 -10.36 13.29 -4.34
N TRP A 779 -9.88 12.47 -3.40
CA TRP A 779 -9.42 12.94 -2.09
C TRP A 779 -8.27 13.96 -2.16
N GLU A 780 -7.40 13.85 -3.16
CA GLU A 780 -6.21 14.67 -3.27
C GLU A 780 -6.57 16.07 -3.78
N CYS A 781 -7.48 16.15 -4.76
CA CYS A 781 -8.09 17.39 -5.22
C CYS A 781 -8.80 18.13 -4.08
N ARG A 782 -9.59 17.40 -3.26
CA ARG A 782 -10.25 17.98 -2.05
C ARG A 782 -9.27 18.53 -1.02
N LEU A 783 -8.03 18.05 -1.02
CA LEU A 783 -6.99 18.49 -0.10
C LEU A 783 -6.13 19.60 -0.70
N ALA A 784 -5.94 19.62 -2.02
CA ALA A 784 -4.93 20.44 -2.69
C ALA A 784 -5.36 21.88 -2.93
N SER A 785 -6.66 22.13 -3.09
CA SER A 785 -7.24 23.47 -3.24
C SER A 785 -8.62 23.52 -2.58
N ASP A 786 -9.16 24.71 -2.36
CA ASP A 786 -10.56 24.92 -1.99
C ASP A 786 -11.52 24.82 -3.19
N HIS A 787 -10.98 24.76 -4.42
CA HIS A 787 -11.69 24.43 -5.65
C HIS A 787 -11.34 23.01 -6.15
N LEU A 788 -12.19 22.43 -7.00
CA LEU A 788 -11.91 21.20 -7.73
C LEU A 788 -11.55 21.52 -9.20
N PRO A 789 -10.60 20.80 -9.81
CA PRO A 789 -10.27 21.01 -11.21
C PRO A 789 -11.39 20.53 -12.13
N VAL A 790 -11.60 21.25 -13.22
CA VAL A 790 -12.55 20.88 -14.28
C VAL A 790 -11.74 20.50 -15.52
N SER A 791 -12.03 19.35 -16.11
CA SER A 791 -11.41 18.88 -17.35
C SER A 791 -12.45 18.68 -18.45
N SER A 792 -12.08 19.03 -19.69
CA SER A 792 -12.87 18.74 -20.88
C SER A 792 -11.98 18.14 -21.97
N ILE A 793 -12.50 17.12 -22.66
CA ILE A 793 -11.90 16.52 -23.85
C ILE A 793 -12.77 16.90 -25.04
N PHE A 794 -12.17 17.55 -26.03
CA PHE A 794 -12.85 18.03 -27.23
C PHE A 794 -12.40 17.23 -28.45
N ILE A 795 -13.33 17.00 -29.38
CA ILE A 795 -13.03 16.71 -30.77
C ILE A 795 -13.15 18.00 -31.57
N TYR A 796 -12.17 18.28 -32.42
CA TYR A 796 -12.23 19.35 -33.41
C TYR A 796 -13.01 18.89 -34.64
N ASP A 797 -14.15 19.53 -34.91
CA ASP A 797 -14.93 19.32 -36.12
C ASP A 797 -15.33 20.68 -36.73
N PRO A 798 -14.68 21.09 -37.84
CA PRO A 798 -14.99 22.35 -38.50
C PRO A 798 -16.36 22.35 -39.20
N ASN A 799 -17.01 21.19 -39.34
CA ASN A 799 -18.25 21.02 -40.12
C ASN A 799 -19.54 20.93 -39.27
N ILE A 800 -19.46 21.03 -37.93
CA ILE A 800 -20.65 21.05 -37.06
C ILE A 800 -21.52 22.29 -37.39
N LYS A 801 -22.61 22.07 -38.13
CA LYS A 801 -23.63 23.08 -38.45
C LYS A 801 -24.71 23.12 -37.35
N ARG A 802 -25.25 24.33 -37.14
CA ARG A 802 -26.21 24.77 -36.11
C ARG A 802 -27.35 23.80 -35.81
#